data_AF-A0A2V8LM38-F1
#
_entry.id   AF-A0A2V8LM38-F1
#
_cell.length_a   1.000
_cell.length_b   1.000
_cell.length_c   1.000
_cell.angle_alpha   90.00
_cell.angle_beta   90.00
_cell.angle_gamma   90.00
#
_symmetry.space_group_name_H-M   'P 1'
#
loop_
_entity.id
_entity.type
_entity.pdbx_description
1 polymer ?
#
loop_
_entity_poly.entity_id
_entity_poly.type
_entity_poly.pdbx_seq_one_letter_code
_entity_poly.pdbx_strand_id
1 'polypeptide(L)'
;MSPEPGEPNFAQANLVFEARGIRGLDDLPRSAEATPLGKLKLIDPPVKKETLFAQLERMFTINTPVRRGVTPKFLKPITKSYLALTGRRQLSDYLIGEKDFECALHDAQASQPPEPEVLTDEVTWGQLMAYALRQPQLAIALGLIGKATIKFDDPKIFETGGWLYTGLHTSSDYSALAPTFTALYAARIPPLNEHRSIYAAVLFPVDGTEVGDDAFSEAERYDLGFARMVHGAQVQDRDDAISLAWDDEQIAEWLNRQTDPKAEAPMGTAGYRVDVRTEGGDWNSLVRIASPETLMLGPHDLGLYEGESVVEVMPAQISRARVGEFWMPSYFTTWRGSSLVLTDSNLTSLHKDSSLIKDPSAALLLNREKTFVAVDDKLVPLRYGRTYDFRVRLTDLTFGGPPATDHTPEIPQAITTINFQRHARPAQVNITHRPERDDKSLTVEKPRIGYPEAVFTGAANFLDLTTELHADILAKREREMSVPDPDVLSLEILVQVRALEGDVDIYLPLYTTSRIFEKDVNEVALPITLEFKFEDLATLDLLKAKQPNNGRLVIPTARDIRLTLVGLGKETPGYFASEDLRRGVPITVDLRAHARGEAALFAKIESPLRSFFFQPPPPDGSVASPAERLAAELNLAHSGLTFAGRPGHRTVFACSAALRHTLSPERSSITISSGADVIQRWINVLRFELARDWTWDGLAEEGITVERRVKRPGKDDLVELAGTIRLPHAVAPAAISELSNDPNPRKPVRQSTEILFFDAFDPKPKPNPPPQPNAPLKPLEFPAEITIEYKVASAYKGNVPPSQANNGEHPAAGYYPSGASAQIGFGWHRPFAIHSGERLFFY
;
A
#
# COMPACT_ATOMS: atom_id res chain seq x y z
N MET A 1 -23.44 -52.98 6.56
CA MET A 1 -24.07 -54.32 6.43
C MET A 1 -24.27 -54.84 7.82
N SER A 2 -25.47 -55.30 8.16
CA SER A 2 -25.65 -56.07 9.41
C SER A 2 -24.98 -57.43 9.21
N PRO A 3 -24.23 -57.95 10.18
CA PRO A 3 -23.64 -59.29 10.09
C PRO A 3 -24.73 -60.33 9.86
N GLU A 4 -24.38 -61.44 9.20
CA GLU A 4 -25.27 -62.59 9.05
C GLU A 4 -25.76 -63.08 10.43
N PRO A 5 -26.94 -63.74 10.52
CA PRO A 5 -27.49 -64.19 11.80
C PRO A 5 -26.50 -65.12 12.54
N GLY A 6 -26.00 -64.68 13.70
CA GLY A 6 -25.09 -65.45 14.56
C GLY A 6 -23.67 -64.91 14.68
N GLU A 7 -23.28 -63.96 13.83
CA GLU A 7 -21.98 -63.29 13.90
C GLU A 7 -22.04 -62.04 14.81
N PRO A 8 -20.97 -61.72 15.58
CA PRO A 8 -20.94 -60.54 16.43
C PRO A 8 -21.00 -59.25 15.58
N ASN A 9 -21.42 -58.13 16.18
CA ASN A 9 -21.22 -56.82 15.55
C ASN A 9 -19.76 -56.35 15.69
N PHE A 10 -19.32 -55.36 14.90
CA PHE A 10 -17.92 -54.90 14.93
C PHE A 10 -17.42 -54.48 16.33
N ALA A 11 -18.30 -53.90 17.14
CA ALA A 11 -17.99 -53.45 18.49
C ALA A 11 -17.69 -54.62 19.44
N GLN A 12 -18.31 -55.78 19.21
CA GLN A 12 -18.15 -57.02 19.98
C GLN A 12 -17.17 -58.02 19.33
N ALA A 13 -16.85 -57.85 18.04
CA ALA A 13 -16.02 -58.77 17.29
C ALA A 13 -14.56 -58.79 17.80
N ASN A 14 -14.02 -59.98 18.03
CA ASN A 14 -12.63 -60.26 18.30
C ASN A 14 -11.85 -60.48 17.00
N LEU A 15 -11.33 -59.38 16.44
CA LEU A 15 -10.55 -59.42 15.22
C LEU A 15 -9.09 -59.78 15.51
N VAL A 16 -8.63 -60.86 14.87
CA VAL A 16 -7.24 -61.31 14.94
C VAL A 16 -6.63 -61.27 13.54
N PHE A 17 -5.61 -60.44 13.36
CA PHE A 17 -4.97 -60.25 12.07
C PHE A 17 -3.73 -61.12 11.89
N GLU A 18 -3.46 -61.51 10.65
CA GLU A 18 -2.26 -62.21 10.19
C GLU A 18 -1.65 -61.42 9.03
N ALA A 19 -0.35 -61.13 9.12
CA ALA A 19 0.36 -60.51 7.99
C ALA A 19 0.75 -61.58 6.97
N ARG A 20 0.67 -61.22 5.69
CA ARG A 20 1.00 -62.09 4.57
C ARG A 20 1.87 -61.36 3.57
N GLY A 21 2.99 -61.99 3.21
CA GLY A 21 3.97 -61.46 2.27
C GLY A 21 3.97 -62.25 0.96
N ILE A 22 4.05 -61.56 -0.17
CA ILE A 22 4.24 -62.15 -1.51
C ILE A 22 5.58 -61.64 -2.04
N ARG A 23 6.38 -62.53 -2.62
CA ARG A 23 7.72 -62.19 -3.15
C ARG A 23 7.62 -61.79 -4.61
N GLY A 24 8.38 -60.78 -5.02
CA GLY A 24 8.42 -60.31 -6.40
C GLY A 24 7.26 -59.39 -6.75
N LEU A 25 7.48 -58.59 -7.80
CA LEU A 25 6.54 -57.59 -8.31
C LEU A 25 6.09 -57.91 -9.75
N ASP A 26 6.37 -59.12 -10.23
CA ASP A 26 6.13 -59.53 -11.62
C ASP A 26 4.63 -59.66 -11.94
N ASP A 27 3.81 -60.00 -10.93
CA ASP A 27 2.37 -60.19 -11.03
C ASP A 27 1.62 -59.37 -9.95
N LEU A 28 0.33 -59.12 -10.20
CA LEU A 28 -0.61 -58.61 -9.19
C LEU A 28 -0.66 -59.55 -7.97
N PRO A 29 -0.92 -59.02 -6.76
CA PRO A 29 -0.88 -59.82 -5.53
C PRO A 29 -1.96 -60.91 -5.56
N ARG A 30 -1.54 -62.18 -5.50
CA ARG A 30 -2.44 -63.33 -5.40
C ARG A 30 -2.35 -63.99 -4.04
N SER A 31 -3.50 -64.29 -3.43
CA SER A 31 -3.54 -64.92 -2.11
C SER A 31 -2.93 -66.33 -2.11
N ALA A 32 -2.96 -67.03 -3.25
CA ALA A 32 -2.34 -68.35 -3.44
C ALA A 32 -0.81 -68.33 -3.35
N GLU A 33 -0.18 -67.18 -3.61
CA GLU A 33 1.28 -66.99 -3.60
C GLU A 33 1.77 -66.40 -2.27
N ALA A 34 0.86 -66.12 -1.35
CA ALA A 34 1.13 -65.44 -0.09
C ALA A 34 1.71 -66.40 0.96
N THR A 35 2.81 -65.98 1.59
CA THR A 35 3.41 -66.66 2.74
C THR A 35 2.93 -65.99 4.03
N PRO A 36 2.37 -66.75 5.01
CA PRO A 36 1.99 -66.18 6.30
C PRO A 36 3.24 -65.76 7.08
N LEU A 37 3.21 -64.55 7.63
CA LEU A 37 4.28 -63.94 8.42
C LEU A 37 3.97 -63.97 9.93
N GLY A 38 2.96 -64.74 10.31
CA GLY A 38 2.50 -64.91 11.67
C GLY A 38 1.40 -63.95 12.10
N LYS A 39 0.81 -64.29 13.25
CA LYS A 39 -0.25 -63.54 13.91
C LYS A 39 0.27 -62.19 14.40
N LEU A 40 -0.42 -61.12 14.03
CA LEU A 40 -0.09 -59.76 14.47
C LEU A 40 -0.45 -59.57 15.94
N LYS A 41 0.53 -59.09 16.72
CA LYS A 41 0.32 -58.62 18.09
C LYS A 41 0.23 -57.09 18.08
N LEU A 42 -0.95 -56.57 18.38
CA LEU A 42 -1.16 -55.13 18.48
C LEU A 42 -0.45 -54.57 19.73
N ILE A 43 0.22 -53.44 19.56
CA ILE A 43 0.99 -52.75 20.62
C ILE A 43 0.06 -52.18 21.70
N ASP A 44 -1.15 -51.74 21.30
CA ASP A 44 -2.22 -51.27 22.20
C ASP A 44 -3.59 -51.78 21.70
N PRO A 45 -4.00 -53.02 22.05
CA PRO A 45 -5.25 -53.58 21.55
C PRO A 45 -6.48 -52.85 22.13
N PRO A 46 -7.56 -52.68 21.34
CA PRO A 46 -8.76 -51.98 21.79
C PRO A 46 -9.55 -52.81 22.81
N VAL A 47 -9.59 -52.35 24.07
CA VAL A 47 -10.20 -53.09 25.20
C VAL A 47 -11.63 -52.68 25.59
N LYS A 48 -12.14 -51.55 25.07
CA LYS A 48 -13.42 -50.94 25.50
C LYS A 48 -14.38 -50.60 24.35
N LYS A 49 -14.24 -51.28 23.20
CA LYS A 49 -14.94 -50.93 21.94
C LYS A 49 -16.45 -50.75 22.11
N GLU A 50 -17.13 -51.75 22.68
CA GLU A 50 -18.59 -51.71 22.88
C GLU A 50 -19.05 -50.47 23.66
N THR A 51 -18.36 -50.13 24.75
CA THR A 51 -18.71 -48.94 25.55
C THR A 51 -18.47 -47.62 24.82
N LEU A 52 -17.43 -47.54 23.98
CA LEU A 52 -17.10 -46.34 23.21
C LEU A 52 -18.09 -46.14 22.06
N PHE A 53 -18.46 -47.20 21.34
CA PHE A 53 -19.50 -47.14 20.30
C PHE A 53 -20.87 -46.75 20.89
N ALA A 54 -21.25 -47.31 22.03
CA ALA A 54 -22.48 -46.92 22.73
C ALA A 54 -22.46 -45.45 23.19
N GLN A 55 -21.29 -44.90 23.55
CA GLN A 55 -21.15 -43.49 23.87
C GLN A 55 -21.30 -42.60 22.63
N LEU A 56 -20.79 -43.02 21.47
CA LEU A 56 -20.98 -42.31 20.21
C LEU A 56 -22.46 -42.26 19.79
N GLU A 57 -23.20 -43.36 19.93
CA GLU A 57 -24.65 -43.42 19.68
C GLU A 57 -25.46 -42.49 20.59
N ARG A 58 -24.96 -42.20 21.80
CA ARG A 58 -25.60 -41.22 22.70
C ARG A 58 -25.32 -39.77 22.32
N MET A 59 -24.21 -39.53 21.63
CA MET A 59 -23.75 -38.18 21.27
C MET A 59 -24.27 -37.72 19.91
N PHE A 60 -24.61 -38.63 19.01
CA PHE A 60 -25.01 -38.34 17.64
C PHE A 60 -26.26 -39.10 17.22
N THR A 61 -27.07 -38.46 16.36
CA THR A 61 -28.23 -39.09 15.74
C THR A 61 -27.79 -39.84 14.48
N ILE A 62 -27.76 -41.17 14.53
CA ILE A 62 -27.19 -41.99 13.44
C ILE A 62 -28.24 -42.38 12.40
N ASN A 63 -28.11 -41.84 11.19
CA ASN A 63 -29.01 -42.05 10.07
C ASN A 63 -28.46 -43.08 9.05
N THR A 64 -29.36 -43.64 8.23
CA THR A 64 -28.97 -44.47 7.09
C THR A 64 -28.55 -43.60 5.90
N PRO A 65 -27.51 -43.99 5.14
CA PRO A 65 -27.01 -43.18 4.05
C PRO A 65 -28.02 -43.08 2.90
N VAL A 66 -28.30 -41.86 2.43
CA VAL A 66 -29.10 -41.59 1.24
C VAL A 66 -28.18 -41.59 0.01
N ARG A 67 -28.48 -42.42 -1.00
CA ARG A 67 -27.74 -42.40 -2.28
C ARG A 67 -27.94 -41.06 -2.99
N ARG A 68 -26.85 -40.34 -3.26
CA ARG A 68 -26.84 -39.15 -4.12
C ARG A 68 -26.81 -39.59 -5.59
N GLY A 69 -27.60 -38.93 -6.45
CA GLY A 69 -27.81 -39.33 -7.85
C GLY A 69 -26.79 -38.79 -8.86
N VAL A 70 -25.86 -37.91 -8.45
CA VAL A 70 -24.84 -37.30 -9.34
C VAL A 70 -23.46 -37.73 -8.86
N THR A 71 -22.65 -38.28 -9.78
CA THR A 71 -21.25 -38.62 -9.52
C THR A 71 -20.44 -37.33 -9.35
N PRO A 72 -19.70 -37.14 -8.24
CA PRO A 72 -18.91 -35.95 -8.03
C PRO A 72 -17.68 -35.92 -8.96
N LYS A 73 -17.37 -34.74 -9.49
CA LYS A 73 -16.15 -34.42 -10.22
C LYS A 73 -15.32 -33.43 -9.41
N PHE A 74 -14.04 -33.73 -9.22
CA PHE A 74 -13.11 -32.88 -8.48
C PHE A 74 -12.24 -32.07 -9.43
N LEU A 75 -12.25 -30.75 -9.30
CA LEU A 75 -11.58 -29.81 -10.21
C LEU A 75 -10.54 -29.00 -9.45
N LYS A 76 -9.40 -28.72 -10.09
CA LYS A 76 -8.30 -27.95 -9.51
C LYS A 76 -8.00 -26.70 -10.34
N PRO A 77 -8.20 -25.48 -9.81
CA PRO A 77 -7.79 -24.27 -10.52
C PRO A 77 -6.26 -24.16 -10.61
N ILE A 78 -5.77 -23.83 -11.80
CA ILE A 78 -4.35 -23.62 -12.07
C ILE A 78 -3.86 -22.31 -11.44
N THR A 79 -2.67 -22.34 -10.84
CA THR A 79 -2.02 -21.17 -10.25
C THR A 79 -0.81 -20.70 -11.05
N LYS A 80 -0.42 -19.43 -10.86
CA LYS A 80 0.80 -18.86 -11.46
C LYS A 80 2.08 -19.59 -10.98
N SER A 81 2.13 -19.99 -9.71
CA SER A 81 3.28 -20.73 -9.17
C SER A 81 3.39 -22.14 -9.75
N TYR A 82 2.27 -22.82 -10.00
CA TYR A 82 2.24 -24.08 -10.75
C TYR A 82 2.81 -23.90 -12.16
N LEU A 83 2.30 -22.93 -12.92
CA LEU A 83 2.76 -22.65 -14.29
C LEU A 83 4.24 -22.23 -14.35
N ALA A 84 4.77 -21.62 -13.29
CA ALA A 84 6.20 -21.28 -13.21
C ALA A 84 7.09 -22.54 -13.15
N LEU A 85 6.59 -23.64 -12.57
CA LEU A 85 7.31 -24.92 -12.50
C LEU A 85 7.09 -25.81 -13.72
N THR A 86 5.86 -25.87 -14.24
CA THR A 86 5.45 -26.82 -15.30
C THR A 86 5.40 -26.20 -16.70
N GLY A 87 5.46 -24.88 -16.80
CA GLY A 87 5.30 -24.14 -18.05
C GLY A 87 3.85 -24.21 -18.55
N ARG A 88 3.66 -24.59 -19.82
CA ARG A 88 2.33 -24.78 -20.43
C ARG A 88 1.92 -26.25 -20.52
N ARG A 89 2.67 -27.15 -19.88
CA ARG A 89 2.38 -28.56 -19.86
C ARG A 89 1.25 -28.77 -18.84
N GLN A 90 0.03 -28.93 -19.34
CA GLN A 90 -1.10 -29.44 -18.55
C GLN A 90 -1.31 -30.88 -18.98
N LEU A 91 -1.22 -31.81 -18.04
CA LEU A 91 -1.40 -33.23 -18.32
C LEU A 91 -2.77 -33.73 -17.90
N SER A 92 -3.39 -33.11 -16.89
CA SER A 92 -4.65 -33.59 -16.32
C SER A 92 -5.88 -32.80 -16.81
N ASP A 93 -6.93 -33.52 -17.22
CA ASP A 93 -8.24 -32.96 -17.61
C ASP A 93 -9.02 -32.34 -16.43
N TYR A 94 -8.51 -32.53 -15.20
CA TYR A 94 -9.09 -31.98 -13.97
C TYR A 94 -8.48 -30.64 -13.56
N LEU A 95 -7.41 -30.19 -14.24
CA LEU A 95 -6.87 -28.85 -14.09
C LEU A 95 -7.67 -27.87 -14.94
N ILE A 96 -8.19 -26.83 -14.29
CA ILE A 96 -9.08 -25.85 -14.91
C ILE A 96 -8.47 -24.45 -14.84
N GLY A 97 -8.74 -23.63 -15.85
CA GLY A 97 -8.23 -22.26 -15.92
C GLY A 97 -8.74 -21.36 -14.79
N GLU A 98 -7.93 -20.36 -14.43
CA GLU A 98 -8.25 -19.38 -13.37
C GLU A 98 -9.61 -18.70 -13.60
N LYS A 99 -9.92 -18.33 -14.85
CA LYS A 99 -11.19 -17.65 -15.22
C LYS A 99 -12.43 -18.51 -15.00
N ASP A 100 -12.35 -19.81 -15.25
CA ASP A 100 -13.50 -20.70 -15.04
C ASP A 100 -13.80 -20.85 -13.55
N PHE A 101 -12.75 -20.86 -12.71
CA PHE A 101 -12.89 -20.83 -11.26
C PHE A 101 -13.47 -19.51 -10.76
N GLU A 102 -13.02 -18.37 -11.29
CA GLU A 102 -13.62 -17.06 -11.03
C GLU A 102 -15.11 -17.03 -11.41
N CYS A 103 -15.48 -17.58 -12.57
CA CYS A 103 -16.89 -17.71 -12.97
C CYS A 103 -17.67 -18.57 -11.97
N ALA A 104 -17.12 -19.70 -11.52
CA ALA A 104 -17.78 -20.55 -10.55
C ALA A 104 -17.92 -19.90 -9.16
N LEU A 105 -16.97 -19.06 -8.75
CA LEU A 105 -17.07 -18.22 -7.54
C LEU A 105 -18.14 -17.13 -7.69
N HIS A 106 -18.29 -16.55 -8.88
CA HIS A 106 -19.35 -15.58 -9.15
C HIS A 106 -20.75 -16.25 -9.07
N ASP A 107 -20.90 -17.43 -9.68
CA ASP A 107 -22.13 -18.23 -9.58
C ASP A 107 -22.42 -18.64 -8.13
N ALA A 108 -21.37 -18.93 -7.35
CA ALA A 108 -21.49 -19.23 -5.93
C ALA A 108 -22.09 -18.04 -5.17
N GLN A 109 -21.51 -16.84 -5.34
CA GLN A 109 -22.00 -15.61 -4.71
C GLN A 109 -23.46 -15.33 -5.05
N ALA A 110 -23.88 -15.57 -6.29
CA ALA A 110 -25.26 -15.37 -6.73
C ALA A 110 -26.24 -16.42 -6.15
N SER A 111 -25.75 -17.57 -5.70
CA SER A 111 -26.57 -18.71 -5.24
C SER A 111 -26.44 -19.02 -3.75
N GLN A 112 -25.78 -18.14 -2.97
CA GLN A 112 -25.66 -18.30 -1.52
C GLN A 112 -27.06 -18.26 -0.86
N PRO A 113 -27.37 -19.19 0.06
CA PRO A 113 -28.61 -19.13 0.83
C PRO A 113 -28.59 -17.89 1.74
N PRO A 114 -29.76 -17.31 2.04
CA PRO A 114 -29.87 -16.11 2.88
C PRO A 114 -29.46 -16.38 4.34
N GLU A 115 -29.55 -17.63 4.79
CA GLU A 115 -29.13 -18.05 6.12
C GLU A 115 -28.02 -19.11 6.00
N PRO A 116 -26.97 -19.05 6.85
CA PRO A 116 -25.96 -20.10 6.93
C PRO A 116 -26.60 -21.45 7.32
N GLU A 117 -26.11 -22.52 6.71
CA GLU A 117 -26.53 -23.87 7.06
C GLU A 117 -26.02 -24.22 8.48
N VAL A 118 -26.94 -24.58 9.36
CA VAL A 118 -26.62 -24.96 10.75
C VAL A 118 -26.11 -26.39 10.78
N LEU A 119 -24.98 -26.62 11.45
CA LEU A 119 -24.45 -27.97 11.66
C LEU A 119 -25.43 -28.78 12.52
N THR A 120 -25.80 -29.97 12.04
CA THR A 120 -26.67 -30.91 12.76
C THR A 120 -25.83 -32.02 13.41
N ASP A 121 -26.40 -32.67 14.42
CA ASP A 121 -25.85 -33.89 15.04
C ASP A 121 -26.23 -35.17 14.26
N GLU A 122 -26.90 -35.02 13.12
CA GLU A 122 -27.30 -36.10 12.24
C GLU A 122 -26.13 -36.57 11.37
N VAL A 123 -25.66 -37.80 11.58
CA VAL A 123 -24.52 -38.38 10.85
C VAL A 123 -24.80 -39.82 10.47
N THR A 124 -24.12 -40.34 9.45
CA THR A 124 -24.09 -41.78 9.17
C THR A 124 -22.92 -42.44 9.89
N TRP A 125 -22.98 -43.76 10.11
CA TRP A 125 -21.83 -44.50 10.66
C TRP A 125 -20.54 -44.29 9.85
N GLY A 126 -20.63 -44.23 8.51
CA GLY A 126 -19.47 -43.97 7.66
C GLY A 126 -18.84 -42.60 7.91
N GLN A 127 -19.66 -41.55 8.06
CA GLN A 127 -19.16 -40.21 8.41
C GLN A 127 -18.54 -40.19 9.81
N LEU A 128 -19.18 -40.82 10.79
CA LEU A 128 -18.69 -40.85 12.16
C LEU A 128 -17.35 -41.58 12.27
N MET A 129 -17.19 -42.70 11.56
CA MET A 129 -15.90 -43.41 11.49
C MET A 129 -14.84 -42.59 10.76
N ALA A 130 -15.20 -41.87 9.69
CA ALA A 130 -14.27 -40.96 9.02
C ALA A 130 -13.82 -39.81 9.95
N TYR A 131 -14.71 -39.29 10.81
CA TYR A 131 -14.32 -38.31 11.83
C TYR A 131 -13.44 -38.93 12.92
N ALA A 132 -13.76 -40.13 13.38
CA ALA A 132 -12.96 -40.84 14.37
C ALA A 132 -11.54 -41.12 13.88
N LEU A 133 -11.37 -41.48 12.60
CA LEU A 133 -10.06 -41.72 11.99
C LEU A 133 -9.14 -40.49 12.06
N ARG A 134 -9.68 -39.27 12.06
CA ARG A 134 -8.89 -38.02 12.17
C ARG A 134 -8.31 -37.79 13.57
N GLN A 135 -8.71 -38.59 14.55
CA GLN A 135 -8.19 -38.55 15.91
C GLN A 135 -7.56 -39.92 16.25
N PRO A 136 -6.22 -40.05 16.17
CA PRO A 136 -5.55 -41.35 16.26
C PRO A 136 -5.86 -42.13 17.54
N GLN A 137 -5.99 -41.47 18.70
CA GLN A 137 -6.26 -42.16 19.96
C GLN A 137 -7.66 -42.78 19.99
N LEU A 138 -8.67 -42.06 19.49
CA LEU A 138 -10.04 -42.53 19.35
C LEU A 138 -10.12 -43.66 18.34
N ALA A 139 -9.45 -43.52 17.20
CA ALA A 139 -9.41 -44.56 16.18
C ALA A 139 -8.74 -45.86 16.67
N ILE A 140 -7.63 -45.76 17.42
CA ILE A 140 -7.00 -46.91 18.08
C ILE A 140 -7.94 -47.52 19.12
N ALA A 141 -8.56 -46.69 19.98
CA ALA A 141 -9.47 -47.16 21.03
C ALA A 141 -10.74 -47.85 20.48
N LEU A 142 -11.25 -47.40 19.34
CA LEU A 142 -12.36 -48.02 18.62
C LEU A 142 -11.94 -49.28 17.83
N GLY A 143 -10.64 -49.53 17.69
CA GLY A 143 -10.10 -50.65 16.92
C GLY A 143 -10.15 -50.44 15.40
N LEU A 144 -10.21 -49.19 14.94
CA LEU A 144 -10.14 -48.82 13.52
C LEU A 144 -8.69 -48.77 13.01
N ILE A 145 -7.74 -48.44 13.89
CA ILE A 145 -6.30 -48.43 13.60
C ILE A 145 -5.60 -49.40 14.57
N GLY A 146 -4.68 -50.20 14.04
CA GLY A 146 -3.82 -51.08 14.83
C GLY A 146 -2.35 -50.86 14.50
N LYS A 147 -1.50 -50.88 15.52
CA LYS A 147 -0.03 -50.82 15.37
C LYS A 147 0.57 -52.18 15.73
N ALA A 148 1.39 -52.73 14.85
CA ALA A 148 2.08 -54.00 15.08
C ALA A 148 3.52 -53.93 14.55
N THR A 149 4.41 -54.74 15.13
CA THR A 149 5.76 -54.95 14.61
C THR A 149 5.87 -56.38 14.09
N ILE A 150 6.24 -56.52 12.82
CA ILE A 150 6.48 -57.82 12.19
C ILE A 150 7.98 -58.08 12.20
N LYS A 151 8.38 -59.27 12.64
CA LYS A 151 9.74 -59.76 12.47
C LYS A 151 9.71 -60.78 11.34
N PHE A 152 10.53 -60.56 10.32
CA PHE A 152 10.64 -61.50 9.20
C PHE A 152 11.61 -62.62 9.56
N ASP A 153 11.15 -63.86 9.47
CA ASP A 153 12.03 -65.04 9.65
C ASP A 153 13.06 -65.15 8.51
N ASP A 154 12.63 -64.80 7.29
CA ASP A 154 13.52 -64.62 6.14
C ASP A 154 13.72 -63.11 5.86
N PRO A 155 14.89 -62.53 6.20
CA PRO A 155 15.15 -61.11 5.97
C PRO A 155 15.23 -60.75 4.48
N LYS A 156 15.31 -61.73 3.57
CA LYS A 156 15.40 -61.53 2.12
C LYS A 156 14.05 -61.58 1.41
N ILE A 157 12.94 -61.73 2.14
CA ILE A 157 11.59 -61.85 1.56
C ILE A 157 11.25 -60.68 0.60
N PHE A 158 11.80 -59.49 0.82
CA PHE A 158 11.61 -58.30 -0.03
C PHE A 158 12.91 -57.81 -0.70
N GLU A 159 13.96 -58.63 -0.82
CA GLU A 159 15.23 -58.27 -1.50
C GLU A 159 14.97 -57.82 -2.96
N THR A 160 14.01 -58.47 -3.64
CA THR A 160 13.55 -58.13 -5.00
C THR A 160 12.24 -57.33 -5.04
N GLY A 161 11.78 -56.83 -3.89
CA GLY A 161 10.45 -56.23 -3.73
C GLY A 161 9.34 -57.29 -3.61
N GLY A 162 8.13 -56.84 -3.34
CA GLY A 162 6.98 -57.72 -3.16
C GLY A 162 5.72 -57.02 -2.67
N TRP A 163 4.80 -57.79 -2.10
CA TRP A 163 3.53 -57.29 -1.59
C TRP A 163 3.34 -57.66 -0.12
N LEU A 164 2.72 -56.76 0.65
CA LEU A 164 2.34 -57.00 2.04
C LEU A 164 0.86 -56.68 2.23
N TYR A 165 0.09 -57.63 2.74
CA TYR A 165 -1.30 -57.41 3.11
C TYR A 165 -1.64 -58.07 4.45
N THR A 166 -2.76 -57.64 5.02
CA THR A 166 -3.29 -58.19 6.28
C THR A 166 -4.56 -58.98 6.00
N GLY A 167 -4.58 -60.23 6.46
CA GLY A 167 -5.75 -61.11 6.43
C GLY A 167 -6.30 -61.35 7.84
N LEU A 168 -7.44 -62.02 7.91
CA LEU A 168 -7.97 -62.55 9.17
C LEU A 168 -7.32 -63.90 9.48
N HIS A 169 -6.80 -64.04 10.70
CA HIS A 169 -6.32 -65.32 11.21
C HIS A 169 -7.52 -66.27 11.42
N THR A 170 -7.31 -67.59 11.34
CA THR A 170 -8.37 -68.60 11.51
C THR A 170 -9.04 -68.59 12.88
N SER A 171 -8.45 -67.92 13.86
CA SER A 171 -9.03 -67.70 15.20
C SER A 171 -9.79 -66.37 15.33
N SER A 172 -9.92 -65.60 14.25
CA SER A 172 -10.63 -64.33 14.23
C SER A 172 -12.11 -64.57 13.99
N ASP A 173 -12.95 -63.70 14.57
CA ASP A 173 -14.33 -63.56 14.10
C ASP A 173 -14.32 -63.16 12.62
N TYR A 174 -15.36 -63.57 11.89
CA TYR A 174 -15.52 -63.43 10.43
C TYR A 174 -14.53 -64.22 9.54
N SER A 175 -13.56 -64.94 10.11
CA SER A 175 -12.54 -65.67 9.30
C SER A 175 -13.10 -66.80 8.44
N ALA A 176 -14.28 -67.34 8.80
CA ALA A 176 -14.97 -68.41 8.08
C ALA A 176 -16.02 -67.91 7.07
N LEU A 177 -16.24 -66.59 6.99
CA LEU A 177 -17.21 -66.02 6.05
C LEU A 177 -16.70 -66.09 4.60
N ALA A 178 -17.63 -66.03 3.65
CA ALA A 178 -17.29 -66.08 2.23
C ALA A 178 -16.27 -64.98 1.86
N PRO A 179 -15.33 -65.24 0.94
CA PRO A 179 -14.33 -64.26 0.52
C PRO A 179 -14.92 -62.91 0.08
N THR A 180 -16.15 -62.91 -0.45
CA THR A 180 -16.89 -61.69 -0.82
C THR A 180 -17.22 -60.77 0.36
N PHE A 181 -17.10 -61.25 1.60
CA PHE A 181 -17.32 -60.46 2.81
C PHE A 181 -16.13 -59.54 3.11
N THR A 182 -14.90 -59.94 2.74
CA THR A 182 -13.67 -59.20 3.04
C THR A 182 -12.99 -58.77 1.76
N ALA A 183 -12.93 -57.46 1.52
CA ALA A 183 -12.07 -56.91 0.47
C ALA A 183 -10.63 -56.85 0.97
N LEU A 184 -9.71 -57.54 0.29
CA LEU A 184 -8.30 -57.60 0.64
C LEU A 184 -7.49 -56.72 -0.30
N TYR A 185 -6.61 -55.90 0.28
CA TYR A 185 -5.71 -55.05 -0.48
C TYR A 185 -4.29 -55.17 0.05
N ALA A 186 -3.32 -55.14 -0.86
CA ALA A 186 -1.90 -55.21 -0.56
C ALA A 186 -1.20 -53.87 -0.82
N ALA A 187 -0.26 -53.55 0.06
CA ALA A 187 0.73 -52.51 -0.15
C ALA A 187 1.88 -53.06 -0.99
N ARG A 188 2.31 -52.28 -1.99
CA ARG A 188 3.53 -52.55 -2.75
C ARG A 188 4.75 -52.26 -1.86
N ILE A 189 5.65 -53.23 -1.75
CA ILE A 189 6.93 -53.09 -1.06
C ILE A 189 8.02 -52.98 -2.13
N PRO A 190 8.71 -51.82 -2.27
CA PRO A 190 9.83 -51.71 -3.20
C PRO A 190 10.97 -52.67 -2.79
N PRO A 191 11.95 -52.95 -3.67
CA PRO A 191 13.13 -53.71 -3.28
C PRO A 191 13.82 -53.14 -2.03
N LEU A 192 13.92 -53.95 -0.98
CA LEU A 192 14.47 -53.57 0.32
C LEU A 192 15.82 -54.26 0.54
N ASN A 193 16.90 -53.52 0.27
CA ASN A 193 18.27 -53.94 0.52
C ASN A 193 18.92 -53.19 1.70
N GLU A 194 18.29 -52.11 2.16
CA GLU A 194 18.76 -51.22 3.21
C GLU A 194 17.58 -50.78 4.10
N HIS A 195 17.90 -50.27 5.29
CA HIS A 195 16.89 -49.71 6.19
C HIS A 195 16.36 -48.39 5.64
N ARG A 196 15.06 -48.31 5.33
CA ARG A 196 14.39 -47.08 4.89
C ARG A 196 12.92 -47.06 5.32
N SER A 197 12.37 -45.86 5.43
CA SER A 197 10.93 -45.67 5.50
C SER A 197 10.28 -46.08 4.18
N ILE A 198 9.10 -46.68 4.27
CA ILE A 198 8.26 -47.08 3.14
C ILE A 198 6.87 -46.47 3.29
N TYR A 199 6.23 -46.15 2.17
CA TYR A 199 4.90 -45.57 2.11
C TYR A 199 4.09 -46.20 0.98
N ALA A 200 2.80 -46.43 1.23
CA ALA A 200 1.87 -46.97 0.25
C ALA A 200 0.82 -45.92 -0.12
N ALA A 201 1.08 -45.15 -1.18
CA ALA A 201 0.14 -44.14 -1.67
C ALA A 201 -1.10 -44.73 -2.36
N VAL A 202 -0.99 -45.96 -2.86
CA VAL A 202 -2.06 -46.72 -3.52
C VAL A 202 -2.00 -48.17 -3.03
N LEU A 203 -3.16 -48.77 -2.84
CA LEU A 203 -3.29 -50.19 -2.47
C LEU A 203 -3.83 -50.99 -3.67
N PHE A 204 -3.44 -52.26 -3.76
CA PHE A 204 -3.76 -53.14 -4.89
C PHE A 204 -4.66 -54.28 -4.44
N PRO A 205 -5.74 -54.61 -5.17
CA PRO A 205 -6.65 -55.69 -4.80
C PRO A 205 -5.93 -57.03 -4.84
N VAL A 206 -6.09 -57.84 -3.79
CA VAL A 206 -5.59 -59.22 -3.75
C VAL A 206 -6.56 -60.12 -4.52
N ASP A 207 -6.03 -60.94 -5.43
CA ASP A 207 -6.80 -61.74 -6.38
C ASP A 207 -7.66 -60.91 -7.35
N GLY A 208 -7.37 -59.60 -7.46
CA GLY A 208 -7.96 -58.72 -8.46
C GLY A 208 -7.45 -59.03 -9.88
N THR A 209 -8.21 -58.61 -10.88
CA THR A 209 -7.94 -58.98 -12.29
C THR A 209 -7.60 -57.78 -13.19
N GLU A 210 -7.91 -56.55 -12.78
CA GLU A 210 -7.70 -55.35 -13.60
C GLU A 210 -7.27 -54.15 -12.74
N VAL A 211 -6.01 -53.72 -12.88
CA VAL A 211 -5.47 -52.47 -12.29
C VAL A 211 -4.74 -51.71 -13.40
N GLY A 212 -5.01 -50.41 -13.55
CA GLY A 212 -4.36 -49.59 -14.58
C GLY A 212 -2.87 -49.35 -14.33
N ASP A 213 -2.09 -49.21 -15.40
CA ASP A 213 -0.64 -48.98 -15.36
C ASP A 213 -0.25 -47.74 -14.51
N ASP A 214 -1.11 -46.70 -14.52
CA ASP A 214 -0.89 -45.48 -13.75
C ASP A 214 -0.77 -45.75 -12.24
N ALA A 215 -1.54 -46.71 -11.70
CA ALA A 215 -1.48 -47.05 -10.28
C ALA A 215 -0.11 -47.64 -9.88
N PHE A 216 0.55 -48.40 -10.76
CA PHE A 216 1.89 -48.92 -10.53
C PHE A 216 2.94 -47.80 -10.55
N SER A 217 2.86 -46.93 -11.56
CA SER A 217 3.72 -45.75 -11.69
C SER A 217 3.60 -44.84 -10.46
N GLU A 218 2.38 -44.63 -9.96
CA GLU A 218 2.11 -43.87 -8.73
C GLU A 218 2.69 -44.55 -7.49
N ALA A 219 2.48 -45.86 -7.32
CA ALA A 219 3.01 -46.60 -6.18
C ALA A 219 4.54 -46.55 -6.12
N GLU A 220 5.21 -46.59 -7.29
CA GLU A 220 6.66 -46.39 -7.39
C GLU A 220 7.07 -44.95 -7.13
N ARG A 221 6.33 -44.00 -7.68
CA ARG A 221 6.59 -42.58 -7.52
C ARG A 221 6.34 -42.11 -6.09
N TYR A 222 5.52 -42.76 -5.27
CA TYR A 222 5.25 -42.26 -3.91
C TYR A 222 5.72 -43.20 -2.80
N ASP A 223 6.56 -44.19 -3.10
CA ASP A 223 7.07 -45.19 -2.15
C ASP A 223 7.86 -44.63 -0.95
N LEU A 224 8.35 -43.40 -1.04
CA LEU A 224 9.03 -42.66 0.03
C LEU A 224 8.10 -41.77 0.86
N GLY A 225 6.87 -41.53 0.40
CA GLY A 225 5.88 -40.70 1.11
C GLY A 225 6.18 -39.20 1.09
N PHE A 226 6.79 -38.68 0.03
CA PHE A 226 7.01 -37.24 -0.18
C PHE A 226 6.29 -36.74 -1.42
N ALA A 227 5.79 -35.50 -1.37
CA ALA A 227 5.25 -34.84 -2.54
C ALA A 227 6.35 -34.65 -3.59
N ARG A 228 5.99 -34.76 -4.87
CA ARG A 228 6.96 -34.70 -5.97
C ARG A 228 7.15 -33.30 -6.50
N MET A 229 6.14 -32.46 -6.38
CA MET A 229 6.16 -31.09 -6.84
C MET A 229 5.45 -30.22 -5.81
N VAL A 230 6.24 -29.47 -5.06
CA VAL A 230 5.75 -28.45 -4.12
C VAL A 230 5.91 -27.10 -4.78
N HIS A 231 4.91 -26.23 -4.65
CA HIS A 231 4.99 -24.86 -5.12
C HIS A 231 4.26 -23.91 -4.19
N GLY A 232 4.62 -22.65 -4.27
CA GLY A 232 3.96 -21.62 -3.51
C GLY A 232 4.30 -20.23 -4.00
N ALA A 233 3.61 -19.27 -3.41
CA ALA A 233 3.88 -17.87 -3.64
C ALA A 233 3.53 -17.08 -2.38
N GLN A 234 4.21 -15.96 -2.19
CA GLN A 234 3.76 -14.95 -1.24
C GLN A 234 2.46 -14.30 -1.74
N VAL A 235 1.52 -14.05 -0.83
CA VAL A 235 0.24 -13.40 -1.13
C VAL A 235 0.47 -11.93 -1.46
N GLN A 236 0.28 -11.54 -2.72
CA GLN A 236 0.64 -10.20 -3.22
C GLN A 236 -0.23 -9.05 -2.68
N ASP A 237 -1.49 -9.32 -2.32
CA ASP A 237 -2.43 -8.24 -1.95
C ASP A 237 -2.28 -7.78 -0.50
N ARG A 238 -1.68 -8.61 0.37
CA ARG A 238 -1.59 -8.35 1.82
C ARG A 238 -0.20 -8.58 2.40
N ASP A 239 0.69 -9.25 1.68
CA ASP A 239 2.01 -9.69 2.18
C ASP A 239 1.98 -10.43 3.51
N ASP A 240 0.82 -10.93 3.91
CA ASP A 240 0.60 -11.40 5.26
C ASP A 240 0.94 -12.89 5.42
N ALA A 241 1.29 -13.57 4.32
CA ALA A 241 1.38 -15.01 4.27
C ALA A 241 2.12 -15.59 3.05
N ILE A 242 2.47 -16.87 3.16
CA ILE A 242 2.93 -17.73 2.06
C ILE A 242 1.85 -18.78 1.78
N SER A 243 1.33 -18.83 0.56
CA SER A 243 0.40 -19.86 0.11
C SER A 243 1.12 -21.02 -0.56
N LEU A 244 0.73 -22.25 -0.22
CA LEU A 244 1.41 -23.48 -0.63
C LEU A 244 0.43 -24.48 -1.25
N ALA A 245 0.91 -25.19 -2.26
CA ALA A 245 0.23 -26.31 -2.91
C ALA A 245 1.26 -27.36 -3.37
N TRP A 246 0.80 -28.56 -3.70
CA TRP A 246 1.67 -29.67 -4.05
C TRP A 246 0.93 -30.73 -4.86
N ASP A 247 1.58 -31.30 -5.87
CA ASP A 247 1.06 -32.43 -6.64
C ASP A 247 -0.39 -32.20 -7.16
N ASP A 248 -0.67 -30.97 -7.61
CA ASP A 248 -2.00 -30.50 -8.04
C ASP A 248 -2.73 -31.47 -8.99
N GLU A 249 -2.03 -31.98 -10.00
CA GLU A 249 -2.56 -32.98 -10.97
C GLU A 249 -2.86 -34.32 -10.29
N GLN A 250 -1.89 -34.86 -9.56
CA GLN A 250 -1.98 -36.18 -8.96
C GLN A 250 -3.11 -36.27 -7.93
N ILE A 251 -3.29 -35.22 -7.12
CA ILE A 251 -4.37 -35.18 -6.12
C ILE A 251 -5.74 -35.14 -6.82
N ALA A 252 -5.85 -34.37 -7.92
CA ALA A 252 -7.08 -34.32 -8.71
C ALA A 252 -7.42 -35.68 -9.31
N GLU A 253 -6.43 -36.37 -9.87
CA GLU A 253 -6.57 -37.71 -10.44
C GLU A 253 -6.94 -38.74 -9.38
N TRP A 254 -6.25 -38.74 -8.24
CA TRP A 254 -6.57 -39.63 -7.13
C TRP A 254 -8.01 -39.46 -6.66
N LEU A 255 -8.47 -38.24 -6.42
CA LEU A 255 -9.83 -37.98 -5.93
C LEU A 255 -10.89 -38.39 -6.95
N ASN A 256 -10.71 -38.09 -8.24
CA ASN A 256 -11.66 -38.51 -9.28
C ASN A 256 -11.64 -40.03 -9.49
N ARG A 257 -10.49 -40.69 -9.37
CA ARG A 257 -10.42 -42.16 -9.43
C ARG A 257 -11.25 -42.82 -8.34
N GLN A 258 -11.29 -42.25 -7.13
CA GLN A 258 -12.11 -42.80 -6.03
C GLN A 258 -13.63 -42.71 -6.29
N THR A 259 -14.08 -41.95 -7.30
CA THR A 259 -15.51 -41.83 -7.64
C THR A 259 -15.93 -42.77 -8.76
N ASP A 260 -14.97 -43.38 -9.47
CA ASP A 260 -15.24 -44.39 -10.48
C ASP A 260 -15.29 -45.79 -9.81
N PRO A 261 -16.48 -46.42 -9.71
CA PRO A 261 -16.61 -47.73 -9.09
C PRO A 261 -15.87 -48.85 -9.83
N LYS A 262 -15.35 -48.60 -11.05
CA LYS A 262 -14.57 -49.56 -11.83
C LYS A 262 -13.06 -49.47 -11.58
N ALA A 263 -12.59 -48.38 -10.97
CA ALA A 263 -11.17 -48.18 -10.71
C ALA A 263 -10.77 -48.88 -9.40
N GLU A 264 -10.38 -50.15 -9.49
CA GLU A 264 -10.03 -50.99 -8.33
C GLU A 264 -8.60 -50.69 -7.81
N ALA A 265 -8.38 -49.46 -7.31
CA ALA A 265 -7.12 -49.02 -6.71
C ALA A 265 -7.35 -47.92 -5.65
N PRO A 266 -7.65 -48.31 -4.39
CA PRO A 266 -7.90 -47.35 -3.32
C PRO A 266 -6.70 -46.45 -3.04
N MET A 267 -6.97 -45.17 -2.84
CA MET A 267 -5.96 -44.19 -2.41
C MET A 267 -5.58 -44.46 -0.95
N GLY A 268 -4.28 -44.61 -0.68
CA GLY A 268 -3.72 -44.73 0.66
C GLY A 268 -3.49 -43.39 1.36
N THR A 269 -3.28 -42.32 0.61
CA THR A 269 -3.04 -40.96 1.13
C THR A 269 -4.31 -40.32 1.69
N ALA A 270 -4.26 -39.86 2.93
CA ALA A 270 -5.37 -39.20 3.61
C ALA A 270 -5.10 -37.72 3.94
N GLY A 271 -3.82 -37.33 4.05
CA GLY A 271 -3.44 -35.97 4.39
C GLY A 271 -1.96 -35.71 4.22
N TYR A 272 -1.55 -34.50 4.55
CA TYR A 272 -0.21 -33.98 4.27
C TYR A 272 0.38 -33.27 5.47
N ARG A 273 1.68 -33.44 5.69
CA ARG A 273 2.47 -32.74 6.71
C ARG A 273 3.42 -31.80 6.01
N VAL A 274 3.34 -30.52 6.36
CA VAL A 274 4.16 -29.48 5.75
C VAL A 274 5.27 -29.12 6.74
N ASP A 275 6.50 -29.19 6.27
CA ASP A 275 7.67 -28.77 7.04
C ASP A 275 8.25 -27.50 6.41
N VAL A 276 8.83 -26.65 7.26
CA VAL A 276 9.53 -25.43 6.85
C VAL A 276 10.92 -25.39 7.46
N ARG A 277 11.86 -24.78 6.73
CA ARG A 277 13.14 -24.34 7.29
C ARG A 277 13.55 -23.00 6.68
N THR A 278 14.42 -22.28 7.36
CA THR A 278 15.20 -21.23 6.68
C THR A 278 16.29 -21.88 5.83
N GLU A 279 16.79 -21.15 4.83
CA GLU A 279 17.96 -21.58 4.03
C GLU A 279 19.10 -22.09 4.94
N GLY A 280 19.55 -23.32 4.71
CA GLY A 280 20.60 -23.97 5.50
C GLY A 280 20.24 -24.40 6.93
N GLY A 281 18.98 -24.21 7.36
CA GLY A 281 18.49 -24.61 8.69
C GLY A 281 17.90 -26.02 8.75
N ASP A 282 17.40 -26.40 9.93
CA ASP A 282 16.73 -27.68 10.18
C ASP A 282 15.23 -27.63 9.83
N TRP A 283 14.68 -28.77 9.44
CA TRP A 283 13.25 -28.91 9.15
C TRP A 283 12.40 -28.84 10.43
N ASN A 284 11.37 -28.00 10.41
CA ASN A 284 10.36 -27.89 11.45
C ASN A 284 8.97 -28.21 10.90
N SER A 285 8.25 -29.12 11.56
CA SER A 285 6.88 -29.47 11.17
C SER A 285 5.89 -28.40 11.61
N LEU A 286 5.10 -27.89 10.67
CA LEU A 286 4.08 -26.86 10.94
C LEU A 286 2.75 -27.44 11.45
N VAL A 287 2.67 -28.77 11.55
CA VAL A 287 1.44 -29.50 11.91
C VAL A 287 1.56 -30.23 13.26
N ARG A 288 2.62 -29.96 14.03
CA ARG A 288 2.86 -30.59 15.33
C ARG A 288 1.90 -30.04 16.39
N ILE A 289 1.23 -30.94 17.10
CA ILE A 289 0.25 -30.63 18.14
C ILE A 289 0.41 -31.54 19.35
N ALA A 290 0.00 -31.05 20.52
CA ALA A 290 -0.11 -31.82 21.74
C ALA A 290 -1.44 -31.52 22.44
N SER A 291 -2.00 -32.50 23.14
CA SER A 291 -3.13 -32.29 24.04
C SER A 291 -2.60 -31.80 25.40
N PRO A 292 -3.01 -30.61 25.89
CA PRO A 292 -2.56 -30.12 27.19
C PRO A 292 -3.13 -30.93 28.36
N GLU A 293 -4.28 -31.59 28.14
CA GLU A 293 -4.95 -32.48 29.09
C GLU A 293 -5.30 -33.81 28.40
N THR A 294 -5.66 -34.81 29.20
CA THR A 294 -6.10 -36.11 28.72
C THR A 294 -7.33 -35.99 27.82
N LEU A 295 -7.29 -36.63 26.65
CA LEU A 295 -8.41 -36.66 25.73
C LEU A 295 -9.54 -37.53 26.28
N MET A 296 -10.78 -37.04 26.19
CA MET A 296 -11.96 -37.72 26.72
C MET A 296 -13.02 -37.92 25.64
N LEU A 297 -13.69 -39.06 25.65
CA LEU A 297 -14.96 -39.29 24.96
C LEU A 297 -16.06 -39.53 26.00
N GLY A 298 -16.81 -38.47 26.34
CA GLY A 298 -17.71 -38.51 27.48
C GLY A 298 -16.95 -38.85 28.78
N PRO A 299 -17.33 -39.90 29.52
CA PRO A 299 -16.60 -40.32 30.73
C PRO A 299 -15.36 -41.18 30.45
N HIS A 300 -15.03 -41.46 29.18
CA HIS A 300 -13.97 -42.38 28.81
C HIS A 300 -12.65 -41.66 28.51
N ASP A 301 -11.60 -42.05 29.22
CA ASP A 301 -10.22 -41.60 29.04
C ASP A 301 -9.58 -42.27 27.80
N LEU A 302 -9.06 -41.45 26.88
CA LEU A 302 -8.34 -41.84 25.66
C LEU A 302 -6.82 -41.57 25.75
N GLY A 303 -6.33 -41.01 26.86
CA GLY A 303 -4.94 -40.66 27.08
C GLY A 303 -4.50 -39.32 26.50
N LEU A 304 -3.23 -38.99 26.69
CA LEU A 304 -2.58 -37.83 26.07
C LEU A 304 -2.23 -38.13 24.61
N TYR A 305 -2.17 -37.08 23.79
CA TYR A 305 -1.71 -37.13 22.42
C TYR A 305 -0.59 -36.11 22.20
N GLU A 306 0.52 -36.57 21.64
CA GLU A 306 1.58 -35.73 21.12
C GLU A 306 2.01 -36.29 19.77
N GLY A 307 2.02 -35.46 18.74
CA GLY A 307 2.34 -35.90 17.39
C GLY A 307 2.03 -34.87 16.32
N GLU A 308 1.91 -35.35 15.10
CA GLU A 308 1.61 -34.52 13.93
C GLU A 308 0.13 -34.67 13.56
N SER A 309 -0.54 -33.54 13.28
CA SER A 309 -1.81 -33.54 12.57
C SER A 309 -1.55 -33.50 11.05
N VAL A 310 -2.58 -33.26 10.27
CA VAL A 310 -2.49 -33.21 8.80
C VAL A 310 -3.23 -32.01 8.25
N VAL A 311 -2.72 -31.48 7.15
CA VAL A 311 -3.47 -30.64 6.22
C VAL A 311 -4.23 -31.57 5.27
N GLU A 312 -5.54 -31.41 5.17
CA GLU A 312 -6.39 -32.14 4.22
C GLU A 312 -6.68 -31.25 3.02
N VAL A 313 -6.58 -31.82 1.81
CA VAL A 313 -7.10 -31.17 0.61
C VAL A 313 -8.59 -31.46 0.56
N MET A 314 -9.40 -30.47 0.86
CA MET A 314 -10.86 -30.62 0.92
C MET A 314 -11.51 -29.88 -0.25
N PRO A 315 -11.93 -30.60 -1.31
CA PRO A 315 -12.74 -30.01 -2.36
C PRO A 315 -14.11 -29.58 -1.82
N ALA A 316 -14.58 -28.41 -2.23
CA ALA A 316 -15.88 -27.89 -1.84
C ALA A 316 -16.77 -27.68 -3.06
N GLN A 317 -18.06 -27.98 -2.93
CA GLN A 317 -19.04 -27.54 -3.92
C GLN A 317 -19.31 -26.06 -3.68
N ILE A 318 -18.64 -25.20 -4.45
CA ILE A 318 -18.70 -23.74 -4.25
C ILE A 318 -20.05 -23.14 -4.62
N SER A 319 -20.78 -23.72 -5.58
CA SER A 319 -22.09 -23.21 -6.02
C SER A 319 -23.16 -24.31 -6.00
N ARG A 320 -24.37 -23.96 -5.51
CA ARG A 320 -25.55 -24.85 -5.59
C ARG A 320 -26.02 -25.03 -7.04
N ALA A 321 -25.71 -24.09 -7.93
CA ALA A 321 -26.06 -24.16 -9.35
C ALA A 321 -25.21 -25.19 -10.13
N ARG A 322 -24.07 -25.61 -9.57
CA ARG A 322 -23.11 -26.55 -10.18
C ARG A 322 -23.05 -27.86 -9.40
N VAL A 323 -24.18 -28.56 -9.36
CA VAL A 323 -24.32 -29.81 -8.60
C VAL A 323 -23.34 -30.86 -9.13
N GLY A 324 -22.55 -31.45 -8.23
CA GLY A 324 -21.56 -32.47 -8.57
C GLY A 324 -20.18 -31.91 -8.95
N GLU A 325 -20.01 -30.60 -9.13
CA GLU A 325 -18.70 -29.98 -9.31
C GLU A 325 -18.09 -29.56 -7.97
N PHE A 326 -17.04 -30.24 -7.56
CA PHE A 326 -16.31 -29.94 -6.33
C PHE A 326 -14.95 -29.34 -6.69
N TRP A 327 -14.67 -28.16 -6.18
CA TRP A 327 -13.46 -27.42 -6.50
C TRP A 327 -12.48 -27.48 -5.34
N MET A 328 -11.25 -27.86 -5.64
CA MET A 328 -10.13 -27.75 -4.72
C MET A 328 -9.71 -26.28 -4.57
N PRO A 329 -9.16 -25.90 -3.41
CA PRO A 329 -8.54 -24.60 -3.23
C PRO A 329 -7.39 -24.35 -4.23
N SER A 330 -7.23 -23.11 -4.70
CA SER A 330 -6.10 -22.71 -5.57
C SER A 330 -4.75 -22.98 -4.92
N TYR A 331 -4.64 -22.74 -3.62
CA TYR A 331 -3.55 -23.21 -2.77
C TYR A 331 -4.13 -24.01 -1.61
N PHE A 332 -3.53 -25.14 -1.26
CA PHE A 332 -4.06 -26.06 -0.25
C PHE A 332 -3.92 -25.54 1.17
N THR A 333 -2.92 -24.69 1.42
CA THR A 333 -2.74 -24.07 2.74
C THR A 333 -2.05 -22.72 2.62
N THR A 334 -2.05 -21.96 3.72
CA THR A 334 -1.44 -20.64 3.81
C THR A 334 -0.77 -20.48 5.18
N TRP A 335 0.54 -20.26 5.16
CA TRP A 335 1.37 -20.12 6.35
C TRP A 335 1.60 -18.64 6.70
N ARG A 336 1.30 -18.27 7.95
CA ARG A 336 1.44 -16.91 8.51
C ARG A 336 2.48 -16.82 9.63
N GLY A 337 3.40 -17.79 9.72
CA GLY A 337 4.43 -17.83 10.76
C GLY A 337 4.04 -18.58 12.04
N SER A 338 2.92 -19.30 12.03
CA SER A 338 2.46 -20.19 13.12
C SER A 338 1.86 -21.49 12.55
N SER A 339 1.26 -22.32 13.40
CA SER A 339 0.73 -23.65 13.01
C SER A 339 -0.23 -23.59 11.81
N LEU A 340 -0.18 -24.62 10.95
CA LEU A 340 -1.12 -24.77 9.83
C LEU A 340 -2.44 -25.47 10.21
N VAL A 341 -2.52 -26.04 11.41
CA VAL A 341 -3.66 -26.88 11.85
C VAL A 341 -4.40 -26.34 13.07
N LEU A 342 -3.85 -25.32 13.72
CA LEU A 342 -4.46 -24.62 14.85
C LEU A 342 -4.36 -23.10 14.64
N THR A 343 -5.33 -22.38 15.18
CA THR A 343 -5.29 -20.92 15.20
C THR A 343 -4.10 -20.41 16.04
N ASP A 344 -3.49 -19.28 15.64
CA ASP A 344 -2.38 -18.68 16.37
C ASP A 344 -2.78 -18.38 17.83
N SER A 345 -1.96 -18.85 18.77
CA SER A 345 -2.14 -18.63 20.22
C SER A 345 -2.16 -17.15 20.61
N ASN A 346 -1.44 -16.30 19.87
CA ASN A 346 -1.42 -14.86 20.06
C ASN A 346 -2.77 -14.24 19.71
N LEU A 347 -3.34 -14.58 18.55
CA LEU A 347 -4.67 -14.12 18.13
C LEU A 347 -5.76 -14.66 19.06
N THR A 348 -5.65 -15.92 19.47
CA THR A 348 -6.58 -16.52 20.43
C THR A 348 -6.59 -15.77 21.76
N SER A 349 -5.42 -15.33 22.23
CA SER A 349 -5.31 -14.51 23.45
C SER A 349 -5.98 -13.15 23.29
N LEU A 350 -5.80 -12.49 22.13
CA LEU A 350 -6.46 -11.22 21.82
C LEU A 350 -7.99 -11.34 21.79
N HIS A 351 -8.52 -12.41 21.19
CA HIS A 351 -9.95 -12.68 21.15
C HIS A 351 -10.57 -13.03 22.52
N LYS A 352 -9.74 -13.42 23.49
CA LYS A 352 -10.16 -13.72 24.88
C LYS A 352 -10.01 -12.52 25.81
N ASP A 353 -9.42 -11.43 25.35
CA ASP A 353 -9.20 -10.23 26.15
C ASP A 353 -10.53 -9.54 26.49
N SER A 354 -10.91 -9.56 27.76
CA SER A 354 -12.17 -8.99 28.24
C SER A 354 -12.26 -7.48 28.09
N SER A 355 -11.14 -6.77 27.89
CA SER A 355 -11.13 -5.34 27.61
C SER A 355 -11.55 -5.01 26.18
N LEU A 356 -11.45 -5.97 25.26
CA LEU A 356 -11.75 -5.81 23.84
C LEU A 356 -13.11 -6.41 23.43
N ILE A 357 -13.62 -7.35 24.22
CA ILE A 357 -14.87 -8.05 23.94
C ILE A 357 -16.07 -7.21 24.40
N LYS A 358 -16.94 -6.81 23.46
CA LYS A 358 -18.21 -6.13 23.76
C LYS A 358 -19.30 -7.07 24.30
N ASP A 359 -19.26 -8.35 23.94
CA ASP A 359 -20.17 -9.39 24.43
C ASP A 359 -19.38 -10.64 24.86
N PRO A 360 -19.10 -10.81 26.17
CA PRO A 360 -18.35 -11.96 26.68
C PRO A 360 -19.09 -13.29 26.53
N SER A 361 -20.37 -13.28 26.11
CA SER A 361 -21.16 -14.47 25.83
C SER A 361 -21.11 -14.92 24.36
N ALA A 362 -20.45 -14.16 23.48
CA ALA A 362 -20.24 -14.55 22.09
C ALA A 362 -19.45 -15.87 22.02
N ALA A 363 -20.07 -16.91 21.47
CA ALA A 363 -19.43 -18.21 21.32
C ALA A 363 -18.22 -18.08 20.37
N LEU A 364 -17.02 -18.27 20.91
CA LEU A 364 -15.83 -18.47 20.09
C LEU A 364 -16.01 -19.79 19.33
N LEU A 365 -16.07 -19.75 18.00
CA LEU A 365 -16.15 -20.91 17.10
C LEU A 365 -14.84 -21.72 17.04
N LEU A 366 -14.04 -21.68 18.12
CA LEU A 366 -12.74 -22.35 18.24
C LEU A 366 -12.93 -23.64 19.05
N ASN A 367 -13.03 -24.78 18.37
CA ASN A 367 -13.25 -26.08 19.02
C ASN A 367 -12.02 -26.97 19.07
N ARG A 368 -11.09 -26.92 18.10
CA ARG A 368 -9.86 -27.73 18.15
C ARG A 368 -8.84 -27.17 19.14
N GLU A 369 -8.79 -25.86 19.28
CA GLU A 369 -7.90 -25.10 20.17
C GLU A 369 -8.26 -25.25 21.64
N LYS A 370 -9.44 -25.81 21.95
CA LYS A 370 -9.80 -26.22 23.32
C LYS A 370 -9.13 -27.53 23.72
N THR A 371 -8.79 -28.36 22.74
CA THR A 371 -8.31 -29.73 22.96
C THR A 371 -6.82 -29.88 22.66
N PHE A 372 -6.25 -29.01 21.82
CA PHE A 372 -4.86 -29.09 21.40
C PHE A 372 -4.15 -27.74 21.43
N VAL A 373 -2.84 -27.80 21.64
CA VAL A 373 -1.89 -26.69 21.49
C VAL A 373 -0.88 -27.03 20.40
N ALA A 374 -0.41 -26.02 19.69
CA ALA A 374 0.66 -26.19 18.72
C ALA A 374 2.00 -26.35 19.44
N VAL A 375 2.90 -27.19 18.89
CA VAL A 375 4.22 -27.43 19.48
C VAL A 375 5.29 -26.94 18.52
N ASP A 376 6.21 -26.11 19.00
CA ASP A 376 7.33 -25.52 18.23
C ASP A 376 6.91 -24.79 16.94
N ASP A 377 5.65 -24.33 16.86
CA ASP A 377 5.10 -23.71 15.65
C ASP A 377 5.72 -22.35 15.30
N LYS A 378 6.35 -21.71 16.29
CA LYS A 378 7.09 -20.43 16.17
C LYS A 378 8.62 -20.60 16.16
N LEU A 379 9.14 -21.84 16.11
CA LEU A 379 10.59 -22.10 16.09
C LEU A 379 11.25 -21.53 14.83
N VAL A 380 10.53 -21.55 13.71
CA VAL A 380 10.92 -20.91 12.44
C VAL A 380 10.03 -19.68 12.21
N PRO A 381 10.42 -18.48 12.69
CA PRO A 381 9.58 -17.29 12.54
C PRO A 381 9.57 -16.81 11.09
N LEU A 382 8.39 -16.45 10.58
CA LEU A 382 8.21 -15.78 9.30
C LEU A 382 8.67 -14.31 9.41
N ARG A 383 9.64 -13.90 8.58
CA ARG A 383 10.26 -12.57 8.62
C ARG A 383 10.63 -12.08 7.23
N TYR A 384 10.45 -10.79 6.99
CA TYR A 384 10.84 -10.15 5.74
C TYR A 384 12.36 -10.20 5.52
N GLY A 385 12.76 -10.35 4.25
CA GLY A 385 14.15 -10.50 3.83
C GLY A 385 14.76 -11.87 4.12
N ARG A 386 13.94 -12.87 4.46
CA ARG A 386 14.39 -14.26 4.66
C ARG A 386 13.86 -15.19 3.58
N THR A 387 14.60 -16.26 3.38
CA THR A 387 14.29 -17.33 2.42
C THR A 387 13.86 -18.58 3.18
N TYR A 388 12.75 -19.18 2.74
CA TYR A 388 12.14 -20.35 3.36
C TYR A 388 12.04 -21.48 2.34
N ASP A 389 12.47 -22.68 2.75
CA ASP A 389 12.24 -23.92 2.02
C ASP A 389 11.06 -24.66 2.63
N PHE A 390 10.21 -25.23 1.77
CA PHE A 390 9.10 -26.08 2.18
C PHE A 390 9.19 -27.44 1.51
N ARG A 391 8.89 -28.49 2.29
CA ARG A 391 8.64 -29.84 1.78
C ARG A 391 7.32 -30.36 2.31
N VAL A 392 6.77 -31.35 1.64
CA VAL A 392 5.50 -31.97 2.02
C VAL A 392 5.67 -33.48 2.12
N ARG A 393 5.30 -34.03 3.28
CA ARG A 393 5.25 -35.47 3.56
C ARG A 393 3.81 -35.96 3.48
N LEU A 394 3.60 -37.08 2.83
CA LEU A 394 2.30 -37.74 2.71
C LEU A 394 2.00 -38.50 4.00
N THR A 395 0.73 -38.62 4.31
CA THR A 395 0.23 -39.37 5.46
C THR A 395 -0.94 -40.24 5.03
N ASP A 396 -0.92 -41.49 5.45
CA ASP A 396 -2.02 -42.43 5.21
C ASP A 396 -3.18 -42.27 6.21
N LEU A 397 -4.27 -43.01 5.99
CA LEU A 397 -5.46 -43.01 6.86
C LEU A 397 -5.17 -43.40 8.33
N THR A 398 -4.03 -44.04 8.58
CA THR A 398 -3.60 -44.44 9.93
C THR A 398 -2.67 -43.43 10.60
N PHE A 399 -2.44 -42.28 9.96
CA PHE A 399 -1.41 -41.30 10.34
C PHE A 399 0.02 -41.87 10.23
N GLY A 400 0.20 -42.91 9.41
CA GLY A 400 1.50 -43.42 8.98
C GLY A 400 2.12 -42.55 7.89
N GLY A 401 3.43 -42.65 7.70
CA GLY A 401 4.21 -41.83 6.77
C GLY A 401 5.61 -41.54 7.30
N PRO A 402 6.50 -40.97 6.47
CA PRO A 402 7.85 -40.64 6.89
C PRO A 402 7.85 -39.62 8.05
N PRO A 403 8.64 -39.82 9.13
CA PRO A 403 8.77 -38.83 10.20
C PRO A 403 9.49 -37.56 9.73
N ALA A 404 9.37 -36.48 10.51
CA ALA A 404 10.04 -35.21 10.20
C ALA A 404 11.58 -35.31 10.18
N THR A 405 12.16 -36.33 10.80
CA THR A 405 13.61 -36.59 10.81
C THR A 405 14.12 -37.25 9.53
N ASP A 406 13.23 -37.78 8.69
CA ASP A 406 13.65 -38.44 7.45
C ASP A 406 14.27 -37.44 6.49
N HIS A 407 15.29 -37.92 5.77
CA HIS A 407 15.93 -37.15 4.72
C HIS A 407 14.94 -36.86 3.59
N THR A 408 14.91 -35.60 3.15
CA THR A 408 14.14 -35.26 1.95
C THR A 408 14.80 -35.93 0.75
N PRO A 409 14.05 -36.68 -0.05
CA PRO A 409 14.60 -37.33 -1.24
C PRO A 409 15.07 -36.30 -2.28
N GLU A 410 16.16 -36.63 -2.97
CA GLU A 410 16.76 -35.79 -4.03
C GLU A 410 15.91 -35.86 -5.31
N ILE A 411 14.81 -35.12 -5.31
CA ILE A 411 13.86 -35.08 -6.42
C ILE A 411 13.72 -33.63 -6.89
N PRO A 412 13.80 -33.37 -8.21
CA PRO A 412 13.49 -32.05 -8.73
C PRO A 412 12.10 -31.59 -8.27
N GLN A 413 11.99 -30.35 -7.77
CA GLN A 413 10.72 -29.71 -7.36
C GLN A 413 10.04 -30.27 -6.08
N ALA A 414 10.62 -31.26 -5.39
CA ALA A 414 10.07 -31.73 -4.10
C ALA A 414 10.24 -30.71 -2.95
N ILE A 415 11.05 -29.67 -3.17
CA ILE A 415 11.20 -28.51 -2.29
C ILE A 415 10.85 -27.26 -3.10
N THR A 416 10.04 -26.39 -2.51
CA THR A 416 9.85 -25.01 -3.01
C THR A 416 10.58 -24.04 -2.10
N THR A 417 11.27 -23.08 -2.70
CA THR A 417 11.99 -22.01 -2.00
C THR A 417 11.28 -20.69 -2.26
N ILE A 418 10.99 -19.94 -1.19
CA ILE A 418 10.26 -18.67 -1.26
C ILE A 418 11.01 -17.60 -0.49
N ASN A 419 11.33 -16.51 -1.18
CA ASN A 419 11.86 -15.30 -0.56
C ASN A 419 10.69 -14.47 -0.03
N PHE A 420 10.61 -14.29 1.28
CA PHE A 420 9.55 -13.51 1.90
C PHE A 420 9.96 -12.04 1.98
N GLN A 421 9.30 -11.18 1.21
CA GLN A 421 9.66 -9.76 1.06
C GLN A 421 8.51 -8.87 1.48
N ARG A 422 8.77 -7.63 1.85
CA ARG A 422 7.71 -6.65 2.12
C ARG A 422 7.28 -6.01 0.80
N HIS A 423 6.04 -6.23 0.35
CA HIS A 423 5.46 -5.48 -0.79
C HIS A 423 4.64 -4.26 -0.31
N ALA A 424 4.24 -4.20 0.95
CA ALA A 424 3.52 -3.08 1.55
C ALA A 424 4.46 -1.91 1.84
N ARG A 425 4.12 -0.73 1.29
CA ARG A 425 4.82 0.52 1.61
C ARG A 425 4.65 0.87 3.08
N PRO A 426 5.61 1.60 3.69
CA PRO A 426 5.33 2.29 4.92
C PRO A 426 4.09 3.19 4.79
N ALA A 427 3.24 3.18 5.82
CA ALA A 427 2.07 4.04 5.85
C ALA A 427 2.46 5.53 5.88
N GLN A 428 1.44 6.40 5.83
CA GLN A 428 1.65 7.84 5.93
C GLN A 428 2.22 8.20 7.31
N VAL A 429 3.18 9.14 7.35
CA VAL A 429 3.73 9.65 8.62
C VAL A 429 2.65 10.37 9.41
N ASN A 430 2.71 10.27 10.73
CA ASN A 430 1.70 10.85 11.60
C ASN A 430 2.05 12.29 11.95
N ILE A 431 1.13 13.22 11.70
CA ILE A 431 1.26 14.62 12.11
C ILE A 431 0.41 14.81 13.36
N THR A 432 1.06 15.10 14.50
CA THR A 432 0.36 15.21 15.79
C THR A 432 -0.55 16.44 15.84
N HIS A 433 -0.08 17.54 15.26
CA HIS A 433 -0.83 18.78 15.10
C HIS A 433 -0.54 19.37 13.72
N ARG A 434 -1.59 19.62 12.93
CA ARG A 434 -1.43 20.33 11.67
C ARG A 434 -1.15 21.80 11.97
N PRO A 435 -0.05 22.36 11.44
CA PRO A 435 0.37 23.69 11.79
C PRO A 435 -0.65 24.70 11.25
N GLU A 436 -1.04 25.65 12.09
CA GLU A 436 -1.77 26.85 11.69
C GLU A 436 -0.81 27.89 11.10
N ARG A 437 -1.37 29.01 10.61
CA ARG A 437 -0.62 30.03 9.87
C ARG A 437 0.55 30.65 10.66
N ASP A 438 0.44 30.72 11.97
CA ASP A 438 1.43 31.34 12.86
C ASP A 438 2.39 30.32 13.49
N ASP A 439 2.19 29.02 13.24
CA ASP A 439 3.00 27.98 13.84
C ASP A 439 4.41 27.96 13.25
N LYS A 440 5.38 27.82 14.16
CA LYS A 440 6.81 27.81 13.84
C LYS A 440 7.40 26.42 13.89
N SER A 441 6.59 25.40 14.08
CA SER A 441 7.05 24.02 14.14
C SER A 441 5.97 23.04 13.75
N LEU A 442 6.39 21.86 13.30
CA LEU A 442 5.56 20.71 13.01
C LEU A 442 6.18 19.47 13.63
N THR A 443 5.40 18.74 14.43
CA THR A 443 5.85 17.46 14.99
C THR A 443 5.36 16.30 14.14
N VAL A 444 6.30 15.45 13.74
CA VAL A 444 6.07 14.29 12.87
C VAL A 444 6.49 13.03 13.60
N GLU A 445 5.58 12.08 13.71
CA GLU A 445 5.82 10.75 14.26
C GLU A 445 5.98 9.74 13.13
N LYS A 446 6.65 8.62 13.43
CA LYS A 446 6.75 7.49 12.51
C LYS A 446 5.36 7.00 12.09
N PRO A 447 5.23 6.46 10.87
CA PRO A 447 4.04 5.71 10.52
C PRO A 447 3.92 4.50 11.45
N ARG A 448 2.72 3.92 11.57
CA ARG A 448 2.49 2.73 12.39
C ARG A 448 2.26 1.51 11.50
N ILE A 449 2.61 0.34 12.03
CA ILE A 449 2.44 -0.97 11.39
C ILE A 449 1.72 -1.92 12.36
N GLY A 450 0.75 -2.67 11.85
CA GLY A 450 -0.11 -3.57 12.64
C GLY A 450 0.32 -5.04 12.57
N TYR A 451 -0.43 -5.90 13.27
CA TYR A 451 -0.29 -7.35 13.16
C TYR A 451 -0.93 -7.86 11.84
N PRO A 452 -0.33 -8.86 11.15
CA PRO A 452 0.89 -9.59 11.50
C PRO A 452 2.19 -8.95 11.01
N GLU A 453 2.13 -8.00 10.09
CA GLU A 453 3.30 -7.43 9.40
C GLU A 453 4.37 -6.87 10.34
N ALA A 454 3.96 -6.27 11.47
CA ALA A 454 4.86 -5.77 12.50
C ALA A 454 5.80 -6.87 13.02
N VAL A 455 5.29 -8.09 13.21
CA VAL A 455 6.08 -9.25 13.68
C VAL A 455 7.05 -9.72 12.59
N PHE A 456 6.64 -9.63 11.32
CA PHE A 456 7.49 -10.01 10.19
C PHE A 456 8.70 -9.10 10.01
N THR A 457 8.67 -7.87 10.53
CA THR A 457 9.86 -7.00 10.56
C THR A 457 11.01 -7.59 11.40
N GLY A 458 10.69 -8.48 12.35
CA GLY A 458 11.63 -9.05 13.31
C GLY A 458 12.12 -8.08 14.38
N ALA A 459 11.71 -6.80 14.34
CA ALA A 459 12.07 -5.77 15.31
C ALA A 459 10.98 -5.53 16.37
N ALA A 460 9.73 -5.94 16.08
CA ALA A 460 8.65 -5.97 17.04
C ALA A 460 8.12 -7.39 17.19
N ASN A 461 7.58 -7.70 18.36
CA ASN A 461 6.91 -8.95 18.67
C ASN A 461 5.47 -8.70 19.14
N PHE A 462 4.71 -9.78 19.39
CA PHE A 462 3.30 -9.65 19.75
C PHE A 462 3.06 -8.95 21.11
N LEU A 463 4.01 -9.06 22.06
CA LEU A 463 3.93 -8.36 23.35
C LEU A 463 4.08 -6.84 23.17
N ASP A 464 4.91 -6.39 22.23
CA ASP A 464 5.07 -4.95 21.95
C ASP A 464 3.75 -4.36 21.42
N LEU A 465 3.07 -5.08 20.53
CA LEU A 465 1.77 -4.71 19.98
C LEU A 465 0.67 -4.63 21.05
N THR A 466 0.58 -5.62 21.94
CA THR A 466 -0.42 -5.61 23.02
C THR A 466 -0.12 -4.57 24.08
N THR A 467 1.16 -4.28 24.34
CA THR A 467 1.58 -3.20 25.24
C THR A 467 1.14 -1.83 24.72
N GLU A 468 1.35 -1.55 23.43
CA GLU A 468 0.87 -0.31 22.79
C GLU A 468 -0.66 -0.23 22.78
N LEU A 469 -1.35 -1.34 22.50
CA LEU A 469 -2.81 -1.39 22.54
C LEU A 469 -3.35 -1.05 23.94
N HIS A 470 -2.77 -1.63 25.00
CA HIS A 470 -3.16 -1.28 26.38
C HIS A 470 -2.89 0.18 26.70
N ALA A 471 -1.75 0.74 26.25
CA ALA A 471 -1.45 2.15 26.42
C ALA A 471 -2.48 3.06 25.70
N ASP A 472 -2.98 2.63 24.54
CA ASP A 472 -4.04 3.33 23.79
C ASP A 472 -5.38 3.28 24.49
N ILE A 473 -5.78 2.13 25.02
CA ILE A 473 -7.00 1.97 25.82
C ILE A 473 -6.95 2.90 27.03
N LEU A 474 -5.84 2.91 27.76
CA LEU A 474 -5.64 3.79 28.91
C LEU A 474 -5.70 5.27 28.53
N ALA A 475 -5.13 5.63 27.37
CA ALA A 475 -5.15 6.98 26.84
C ALA A 475 -6.44 7.35 26.09
N LYS A 476 -7.42 6.44 26.00
CA LYS A 476 -8.67 6.58 25.23
C LYS A 476 -8.44 6.95 23.76
N ARG A 477 -7.41 6.37 23.16
CA ARG A 477 -7.12 6.51 21.73
C ARG A 477 -7.82 5.39 20.97
N GLU A 478 -8.73 5.75 20.07
CA GLU A 478 -9.38 4.78 19.18
C GLU A 478 -8.52 4.56 17.94
N ARG A 479 -7.71 3.49 17.96
CA ARG A 479 -6.92 3.05 16.79
C ARG A 479 -6.67 1.55 16.80
N GLU A 480 -6.28 1.01 15.65
CA GLU A 480 -5.90 -0.39 15.51
C GLU A 480 -4.59 -0.72 16.23
N MET A 481 -4.48 -1.98 16.70
CA MET A 481 -3.30 -2.51 17.36
C MET A 481 -2.08 -2.42 16.43
N SER A 482 -1.12 -1.58 16.81
CA SER A 482 0.02 -1.23 15.96
C SER A 482 1.19 -0.70 16.77
N VAL A 483 2.40 -0.77 16.21
CA VAL A 483 3.64 -0.17 16.75
C VAL A 483 4.19 0.85 15.74
N PRO A 484 5.02 1.83 16.16
CA PRO A 484 5.78 2.65 15.21
C PRO A 484 6.60 1.77 14.27
N ASP A 485 6.48 1.97 12.96
CA ASP A 485 7.11 1.13 11.93
C ASP A 485 8.65 1.11 12.12
N PRO A 486 9.23 -0.03 12.52
CA PRO A 486 10.65 -0.11 12.82
C PRO A 486 11.52 0.02 11.57
N ASP A 487 10.97 -0.25 10.38
CA ASP A 487 11.71 -0.16 9.13
C ASP A 487 11.87 1.28 8.64
N VAL A 488 11.04 2.21 9.09
CA VAL A 488 11.17 3.64 8.72
C VAL A 488 12.28 4.28 9.52
N LEU A 489 13.36 4.66 8.84
CA LEU A 489 14.57 5.21 9.48
C LEU A 489 14.65 6.73 9.39
N SER A 490 14.11 7.31 8.32
CA SER A 490 14.20 8.75 8.08
C SER A 490 12.92 9.31 7.45
N LEU A 491 12.79 10.63 7.54
CA LEU A 491 11.75 11.44 6.93
C LEU A 491 12.37 12.23 5.78
N GLU A 492 11.90 12.02 4.56
CA GLU A 492 12.18 12.89 3.42
C GLU A 492 11.20 14.05 3.40
N ILE A 493 11.72 15.25 3.14
CA ILE A 493 10.99 16.51 3.18
C ILE A 493 11.26 17.24 1.86
N LEU A 494 10.24 17.29 1.01
CA LEU A 494 10.25 18.11 -0.20
C LEU A 494 9.51 19.42 0.08
N VAL A 495 10.21 20.54 -0.08
CA VAL A 495 9.63 21.88 0.07
C VAL A 495 9.32 22.44 -1.31
N GLN A 496 8.08 22.85 -1.51
CA GLN A 496 7.57 23.36 -2.79
C GLN A 496 6.89 24.70 -2.59
N VAL A 497 6.86 25.52 -3.64
CA VAL A 497 6.18 26.81 -3.67
C VAL A 497 5.06 26.80 -4.70
N ARG A 498 3.92 27.39 -4.38
CA ARG A 498 2.79 27.50 -5.31
C ARG A 498 3.17 28.42 -6.47
N ALA A 499 3.03 27.92 -7.69
CA ALA A 499 3.22 28.70 -8.90
C ALA A 499 1.98 29.58 -9.21
N LEU A 500 2.13 30.45 -10.20
CA LEU A 500 1.00 31.16 -10.79
C LEU A 500 0.16 30.21 -11.64
N GLU A 501 -1.13 30.49 -11.76
CA GLU A 501 -2.00 29.78 -12.68
C GLU A 501 -1.52 29.98 -14.13
N GLY A 502 -1.36 28.86 -14.86
CA GLY A 502 -0.80 28.87 -16.23
C GLY A 502 0.72 28.73 -16.32
N ASP A 503 1.46 28.57 -15.20
CA ASP A 503 2.87 28.14 -15.22
C ASP A 503 2.96 26.62 -15.51
N VAL A 504 4.18 26.08 -15.57
CA VAL A 504 4.48 24.70 -15.96
C VAL A 504 3.90 23.64 -15.03
N ASP A 505 3.77 23.95 -13.73
CA ASP A 505 3.25 23.08 -12.67
C ASP A 505 2.56 23.91 -11.59
N ILE A 506 1.66 23.29 -10.82
CA ILE A 506 0.95 23.98 -9.71
C ILE A 506 1.91 24.31 -8.54
N TYR A 507 2.88 23.43 -8.28
CA TYR A 507 3.86 23.59 -7.21
C TYR A 507 5.27 23.30 -7.73
N LEU A 508 6.17 24.27 -7.59
CA LEU A 508 7.56 24.19 -8.05
C LEU A 508 8.48 23.75 -6.90
N PRO A 509 9.42 22.80 -7.11
CA PRO A 509 10.31 22.33 -6.06
C PRO A 509 11.36 23.38 -5.68
N LEU A 510 11.42 23.73 -4.39
CA LEU A 510 12.47 24.60 -3.85
C LEU A 510 13.71 23.77 -3.48
N TYR A 511 13.57 22.77 -2.63
CA TYR A 511 14.65 21.88 -2.21
C TYR A 511 14.10 20.62 -1.54
N THR A 512 14.94 19.59 -1.45
CA THR A 512 14.67 18.37 -0.67
C THR A 512 15.70 18.25 0.45
N THR A 513 15.27 17.82 1.62
CA THR A 513 16.12 17.50 2.77
C THR A 513 15.57 16.29 3.52
N SER A 514 16.32 15.74 4.47
CA SER A 514 15.87 14.60 5.28
C SER A 514 16.11 14.82 6.77
N ARG A 515 15.39 14.08 7.61
CA ARG A 515 15.59 14.01 9.07
C ARG A 515 15.60 12.55 9.51
N ILE A 516 16.42 12.18 10.48
CA ILE A 516 16.49 10.81 11.00
C ILE A 516 15.55 10.70 12.20
N PHE A 517 14.82 9.60 12.32
CA PHE A 517 14.09 9.29 13.54
C PHE A 517 15.05 8.70 14.57
N GLU A 518 15.49 9.54 15.52
CA GLU A 518 16.34 9.09 16.62
C GLU A 518 15.58 8.13 17.55
N LYS A 519 16.32 7.26 18.23
CA LYS A 519 15.79 6.36 19.25
C LYS A 519 16.18 6.87 20.63
N ASP A 520 15.30 6.69 21.60
CA ASP A 520 15.62 6.94 23.01
C ASP A 520 16.45 5.81 23.63
N VAL A 521 16.70 5.90 24.94
CA VAL A 521 17.50 4.91 25.69
C VAL A 521 16.83 3.52 25.72
N ASN A 522 15.51 3.46 25.54
CA ASN A 522 14.72 2.23 25.49
C ASN A 522 14.51 1.74 24.04
N GLU A 523 15.26 2.28 23.08
CA GLU A 523 15.14 2.04 21.65
C GLU A 523 13.81 2.44 20.99
N VAL A 524 13.01 3.25 21.68
CA VAL A 524 11.73 3.78 21.17
C VAL A 524 12.00 4.97 20.25
N ALA A 525 11.37 5.00 19.08
CA ALA A 525 11.54 6.09 18.14
C ALA A 525 10.93 7.40 18.69
N LEU A 526 11.72 8.47 18.70
CA LEU A 526 11.28 9.79 19.10
C LEU A 526 10.61 10.54 17.94
N PRO A 527 9.56 11.33 18.20
CA PRO A 527 8.99 12.24 17.20
C PRO A 527 10.03 13.26 16.71
N ILE A 528 9.93 13.66 15.45
CA ILE A 528 10.75 14.71 14.85
C ILE A 528 10.00 16.03 14.95
N THR A 529 10.59 17.01 15.62
CA THR A 529 10.11 18.40 15.60
C THR A 529 10.81 19.18 14.49
N LEU A 530 10.07 19.48 13.41
CA LEU A 530 10.52 20.34 12.32
C LEU A 530 10.32 21.79 12.72
N GLU A 531 11.39 22.50 13.05
CA GLU A 531 11.34 23.95 13.29
C GLU A 531 11.43 24.75 11.99
N PHE A 532 10.63 25.81 11.87
CA PHE A 532 10.58 26.68 10.70
C PHE A 532 11.31 27.99 10.96
N LYS A 533 12.20 28.37 10.03
CA LYS A 533 12.83 29.68 9.96
C LYS A 533 12.26 30.44 8.77
N PHE A 534 11.29 31.30 9.05
CA PHE A 534 10.72 32.19 8.05
C PHE A 534 11.69 33.35 7.73
N GLU A 535 12.08 33.48 6.46
CA GLU A 535 13.00 34.51 5.96
C GLU A 535 12.34 35.37 4.87
N ASP A 536 12.51 36.69 4.98
CA ASP A 536 12.11 37.63 3.94
C ASP A 536 13.13 37.59 2.81
N LEU A 537 12.73 37.03 1.67
CA LEU A 537 13.54 36.97 0.46
C LEU A 537 12.85 37.77 -0.64
N ALA A 538 13.60 38.63 -1.34
CA ALA A 538 13.07 39.33 -2.51
C ALA A 538 12.74 38.34 -3.64
N THR A 539 13.65 37.41 -3.89
CA THR A 539 13.60 36.45 -4.99
C THR A 539 14.09 35.07 -4.52
N LEU A 540 13.70 34.00 -5.22
CA LEU A 540 13.96 32.61 -4.79
C LEU A 540 15.38 32.12 -5.13
N ASP A 541 16.10 32.80 -6.01
CA ASP A 541 17.52 32.56 -6.28
C ASP A 541 18.43 32.87 -5.07
N LEU A 542 17.96 33.72 -4.15
CA LEU A 542 18.62 33.99 -2.85
C LEU A 542 18.50 32.81 -1.87
N LEU A 543 17.52 31.91 -2.07
CA LEU A 543 17.36 30.72 -1.25
C LEU A 543 18.34 29.63 -1.70
N LYS A 544 19.24 29.23 -0.79
CA LYS A 544 20.19 28.13 -1.03
C LYS A 544 19.47 26.86 -1.50
N ALA A 545 19.92 26.31 -2.63
CA ALA A 545 19.34 25.12 -3.24
C ALA A 545 19.54 23.83 -2.42
N LYS A 546 20.64 23.75 -1.66
CA LYS A 546 20.91 22.66 -0.73
C LYS A 546 20.72 23.15 0.70
N GLN A 547 19.87 22.45 1.45
CA GLN A 547 19.61 22.71 2.87
C GLN A 547 20.17 21.55 3.70
N PRO A 548 20.63 21.80 4.94
CA PRO A 548 21.18 20.77 5.80
C PRO A 548 20.10 19.75 6.23
N ASN A 549 20.53 18.50 6.46
CA ASN A 549 19.68 17.42 6.97
C ASN A 549 19.40 17.52 8.49
N ASN A 550 19.70 18.67 9.10
CA ASN A 550 19.43 18.97 10.49
C ASN A 550 19.07 20.46 10.67
N GLY A 551 18.61 20.81 11.87
CA GLY A 551 18.24 22.18 12.20
C GLY A 551 16.96 22.65 11.50
N ARG A 552 16.77 23.97 11.50
CA ARG A 552 15.55 24.64 11.04
C ARG A 552 15.39 24.58 9.53
N LEU A 553 14.17 24.35 9.06
CA LEU A 553 13.80 24.47 7.65
C LEU A 553 13.65 25.95 7.30
N VAL A 554 14.39 26.42 6.30
CA VAL A 554 14.27 27.79 5.81
C VAL A 554 13.09 27.89 4.85
N ILE A 555 12.13 28.77 5.18
CA ILE A 555 10.89 28.94 4.42
C ILE A 555 10.77 30.42 4.03
N PRO A 556 10.59 30.75 2.73
CA PRO A 556 10.41 32.14 2.33
C PRO A 556 9.03 32.66 2.78
N THR A 557 8.99 33.88 3.33
CA THR A 557 7.73 34.57 3.67
C THR A 557 7.02 35.06 2.42
N ALA A 558 5.74 35.45 2.55
CA ALA A 558 4.89 35.98 1.47
C ALA A 558 4.66 35.03 0.28
N ARG A 559 4.89 33.72 0.45
CA ARG A 559 4.61 32.67 -0.54
C ARG A 559 3.71 31.60 0.08
N ASP A 560 2.92 30.92 -0.75
CA ASP A 560 2.24 29.69 -0.36
C ASP A 560 3.20 28.52 -0.53
N ILE A 561 3.51 27.83 0.58
CA ILE A 561 4.50 26.76 0.62
C ILE A 561 3.80 25.44 0.92
N ARG A 562 4.24 24.37 0.27
CA ARG A 562 3.81 23.00 0.54
C ARG A 562 5.01 22.18 0.98
N LEU A 563 4.89 21.54 2.14
CA LEU A 563 5.78 20.46 2.55
C LEU A 563 5.15 19.14 2.12
N THR A 564 5.91 18.33 1.40
CA THR A 564 5.56 16.93 1.12
C THR A 564 6.49 16.05 1.94
N LEU A 565 5.93 15.31 2.89
CA LEU A 565 6.65 14.49 3.87
C LEU A 565 6.47 13.02 3.54
N VAL A 566 7.56 12.26 3.48
CA VAL A 566 7.58 10.83 3.14
C VAL A 566 8.45 10.07 4.12
N GLY A 567 7.91 9.03 4.76
CA GLY A 567 8.72 8.10 5.56
C GLY A 567 9.57 7.22 4.63
N LEU A 568 10.87 7.13 4.88
CA LEU A 568 11.80 6.29 4.13
C LEU A 568 12.21 5.07 4.93
N GLY A 569 11.92 3.90 4.37
CA GLY A 569 12.33 2.60 4.88
C GLY A 569 13.84 2.35 4.79
N LYS A 570 14.30 1.29 5.47
CA LYS A 570 15.69 0.81 5.45
C LYS A 570 16.13 0.33 4.06
N GLU A 571 17.40 0.55 3.75
CA GLU A 571 18.03 0.15 2.49
C GLU A 571 18.69 -1.22 2.68
N THR A 572 17.88 -2.29 2.58
CA THR A 572 18.35 -3.68 2.71
C THR A 572 17.94 -4.47 1.48
N PRO A 573 18.90 -4.91 0.64
CA PRO A 573 18.60 -5.68 -0.57
C PRO A 573 17.79 -6.93 -0.23
N GLY A 574 16.76 -7.21 -1.03
CA GLY A 574 15.90 -8.37 -0.85
C GLY A 574 14.88 -8.27 0.31
N TYR A 575 14.88 -7.19 1.09
CA TYR A 575 13.90 -6.98 2.16
C TYR A 575 12.56 -6.45 1.62
N PHE A 576 12.59 -5.34 0.90
CA PHE A 576 11.44 -4.85 0.14
C PHE A 576 11.43 -5.48 -1.26
N ALA A 577 10.24 -5.73 -1.81
CA ALA A 577 10.11 -6.32 -3.14
C ALA A 577 10.61 -5.40 -4.27
N SER A 578 10.65 -4.08 -4.04
CA SER A 578 11.31 -3.10 -4.91
C SER A 578 11.74 -1.85 -4.15
N GLU A 579 12.68 -1.09 -4.70
CA GLU A 579 13.19 0.16 -4.10
C GLU A 579 12.11 1.24 -3.90
N ASP A 580 11.12 1.29 -4.80
CA ASP A 580 10.04 2.26 -4.68
C ASP A 580 9.17 1.98 -3.45
N LEU A 581 8.98 0.70 -3.09
CA LEU A 581 8.16 0.29 -1.94
C LEU A 581 8.77 0.71 -0.59
N ARG A 582 10.04 1.09 -0.58
CA ARG A 582 10.72 1.69 0.57
C ARG A 582 10.21 3.11 0.89
N ARG A 583 9.66 3.82 -0.11
CA ARG A 583 9.11 5.16 0.03
C ARG A 583 7.65 5.06 0.45
N GLY A 584 7.36 5.58 1.65
CA GLY A 584 6.02 5.57 2.22
C GLY A 584 5.04 6.50 1.50
N VAL A 585 3.78 6.46 1.94
CA VAL A 585 2.73 7.30 1.38
C VAL A 585 2.97 8.78 1.74
N PRO A 586 3.02 9.71 0.77
CA PRO A 586 3.27 11.12 1.05
C PRO A 586 2.12 11.78 1.81
N ILE A 587 2.45 12.72 2.70
CA ILE A 587 1.50 13.68 3.30
C ILE A 587 1.91 15.10 2.97
N THR A 588 0.93 15.95 2.68
CA THR A 588 1.17 17.36 2.38
C THR A 588 0.73 18.26 3.52
N VAL A 589 1.53 19.27 3.82
CA VAL A 589 1.23 20.35 4.77
C VAL A 589 1.45 21.68 4.07
N ASP A 590 0.42 22.51 4.03
CA ASP A 590 0.53 23.85 3.46
C ASP A 590 0.87 24.86 4.57
N LEU A 591 1.83 25.74 4.28
CA LEU A 591 2.39 26.74 5.19
C LEU A 591 2.41 28.10 4.52
N ARG A 592 2.22 29.15 5.32
CA ARG A 592 2.40 30.54 4.87
C ARG A 592 2.67 31.46 6.05
N ALA A 593 3.68 32.31 5.90
CA ALA A 593 3.89 33.44 6.81
C ALA A 593 3.88 34.76 6.04
N HIS A 594 3.39 35.83 6.67
CA HIS A 594 3.51 37.19 6.13
C HIS A 594 4.97 37.67 6.19
N ALA A 595 5.36 38.53 5.25
CA ALA A 595 6.67 39.17 5.30
C ALA A 595 6.78 40.11 6.51
N ARG A 596 7.99 40.28 7.06
CA ARG A 596 8.25 41.24 8.15
C ARG A 596 8.76 42.57 7.62
N GLY A 597 9.40 42.58 6.45
CA GLY A 597 9.83 43.77 5.74
C GLY A 597 9.95 43.56 4.23
N GLU A 598 9.56 44.59 3.47
CA GLU A 598 9.49 44.54 2.00
C GLU A 598 10.23 45.72 1.33
N ALA A 599 11.32 46.20 1.94
CA ALA A 599 12.05 47.37 1.44
C ALA A 599 12.60 47.17 0.01
N ALA A 600 12.67 48.27 -0.76
CA ALA A 600 13.06 48.30 -2.18
C ALA A 600 12.22 47.37 -3.08
N LEU A 601 10.89 47.55 -3.09
CA LEU A 601 9.96 46.75 -3.89
C LEU A 601 10.18 46.87 -5.41
N PHE A 602 10.48 48.08 -5.89
CA PHE A 602 10.72 48.37 -7.30
C PHE A 602 12.21 48.52 -7.59
N ALA A 603 12.67 47.92 -8.69
CA ALA A 603 14.03 48.15 -9.18
C ALA A 603 14.19 49.62 -9.62
N LYS A 604 15.42 50.12 -9.52
CA LYS A 604 15.73 51.49 -9.94
C LYS A 604 15.75 51.58 -11.46
N ILE A 605 14.87 52.42 -12.02
CA ILE A 605 14.79 52.71 -13.46
C ILE A 605 15.13 54.18 -13.69
N GLU A 606 15.94 54.47 -14.72
CA GLU A 606 16.41 55.83 -15.03
C GLU A 606 15.29 56.76 -15.52
N SER A 607 14.28 56.24 -16.22
CA SER A 607 13.15 57.00 -16.75
C SER A 607 11.84 56.22 -16.55
N PRO A 608 11.28 56.25 -15.32
CA PRO A 608 10.08 55.49 -14.97
C PRO A 608 8.79 56.08 -15.56
N LEU A 609 8.81 57.32 -16.06
CA LEU A 609 7.69 57.97 -16.74
C LEU A 609 8.11 58.28 -18.18
N ARG A 610 7.27 57.90 -19.15
CA ARG A 610 7.36 58.36 -20.54
C ARG A 610 6.02 58.93 -20.95
N SER A 611 6.03 60.10 -21.59
CA SER A 611 4.82 60.78 -22.02
C SER A 611 4.79 60.92 -23.54
N PHE A 612 3.66 60.61 -24.14
CA PHE A 612 3.45 60.62 -25.59
C PHE A 612 2.30 61.53 -25.96
N PHE A 613 2.47 62.33 -27.01
CA PHE A 613 1.39 63.10 -27.60
C PHE A 613 1.28 62.78 -29.08
N PHE A 614 0.25 62.02 -29.47
CA PHE A 614 0.07 61.61 -30.86
C PHE A 614 -0.87 62.54 -31.61
N GLN A 615 -0.43 62.94 -32.80
CA GLN A 615 -1.28 63.58 -33.81
C GLN A 615 -1.94 62.52 -34.70
N PRO A 616 -3.09 62.82 -35.35
CA PRO A 616 -3.69 61.95 -36.34
C PRO A 616 -2.66 61.59 -37.44
N PRO A 617 -2.49 60.31 -37.79
CA PRO A 617 -1.58 59.94 -38.86
C PRO A 617 -2.08 60.51 -40.20
N PRO A 618 -1.18 60.85 -41.14
CA PRO A 618 -1.57 61.32 -42.46
C PRO A 618 -2.37 60.23 -43.22
N PRO A 619 -3.33 60.61 -44.10
CA PRO A 619 -4.18 59.64 -44.80
C PRO A 619 -3.43 58.72 -45.77
N ASP A 620 -2.20 59.08 -46.14
CA ASP A 620 -1.36 58.36 -47.09
C ASP A 620 -0.61 57.15 -46.47
N GLY A 621 -0.73 56.95 -45.16
CA GLY A 621 -0.06 55.86 -44.43
C GLY A 621 1.45 56.01 -44.31
N SER A 622 2.00 57.19 -44.57
CA SER A 622 3.45 57.46 -44.53
C SER A 622 4.05 57.41 -43.11
N VAL A 623 3.20 57.46 -42.07
CA VAL A 623 3.59 57.37 -40.66
C VAL A 623 2.86 56.21 -39.99
N ALA A 624 3.62 55.35 -39.31
CA ALA A 624 3.10 54.25 -38.49
C ALA A 624 2.00 54.71 -37.52
N SER A 625 1.04 53.84 -37.24
CA SER A 625 -0.09 54.18 -36.38
C SER A 625 0.39 54.60 -34.97
N PRO A 626 -0.35 55.47 -34.25
CA PRO A 626 -0.01 55.79 -32.86
C PRO A 626 0.23 54.55 -31.98
N ALA A 627 -0.54 53.48 -32.21
CA ALA A 627 -0.37 52.22 -31.48
C ALA A 627 0.94 51.51 -31.84
N GLU A 628 1.30 51.39 -33.12
CA GLU A 628 2.59 50.82 -33.54
C GLU A 628 3.78 51.58 -32.94
N ARG A 629 3.74 52.92 -32.97
CA ARG A 629 4.82 53.75 -32.42
C ARG A 629 4.93 53.62 -30.91
N LEU A 630 3.78 53.59 -30.21
CA LEU A 630 3.74 53.38 -28.77
C LEU A 630 4.28 51.99 -28.39
N ALA A 631 3.91 50.95 -29.14
CA ALA A 631 4.41 49.59 -28.93
C ALA A 631 5.91 49.48 -29.16
N ALA A 632 6.42 50.08 -30.24
CA ALA A 632 7.84 50.08 -30.56
C ALA A 632 8.68 50.77 -29.47
N GLU A 633 8.23 51.93 -29.00
CA GLU A 633 8.94 52.71 -27.99
C GLU A 633 8.93 52.02 -26.61
N LEU A 634 7.82 51.38 -26.25
CA LEU A 634 7.69 50.61 -25.01
C LEU A 634 8.26 49.19 -25.10
N ASN A 635 8.70 48.77 -26.29
CA ASN A 635 9.17 47.41 -26.59
C ASN A 635 8.12 46.33 -26.25
N LEU A 636 6.90 46.52 -26.76
CA LEU A 636 5.75 45.63 -26.55
C LEU A 636 5.38 44.90 -27.84
N ALA A 637 4.83 43.69 -27.69
CA ALA A 637 4.11 43.05 -28.79
C ALA A 637 2.80 43.80 -29.03
N HIS A 638 2.39 43.95 -30.29
CA HIS A 638 1.11 44.60 -30.61
C HIS A 638 0.38 43.88 -31.75
N SER A 639 -0.96 43.94 -31.70
CA SER A 639 -1.86 43.51 -32.75
C SER A 639 -3.05 44.47 -32.79
N GLY A 640 -3.09 45.34 -33.79
CA GLY A 640 -4.06 46.44 -33.84
C GLY A 640 -3.93 47.39 -32.64
N LEU A 641 -4.97 47.45 -31.81
CA LEU A 641 -5.01 48.28 -30.58
C LEU A 641 -4.72 47.48 -29.29
N THR A 642 -4.33 46.22 -29.43
CA THR A 642 -3.93 45.35 -28.31
C THR A 642 -2.42 45.37 -28.15
N PHE A 643 -1.96 45.67 -26.95
CA PHE A 643 -0.57 45.59 -26.52
C PHE A 643 -0.38 44.41 -25.57
N ALA A 644 0.71 43.67 -25.71
CA ALA A 644 1.04 42.52 -24.88
C ALA A 644 2.53 42.53 -24.49
N GLY A 645 2.83 41.86 -23.37
CA GLY A 645 4.20 41.64 -22.93
C GLY A 645 5.04 40.86 -23.94
N ARG A 646 6.35 40.95 -23.82
CA ARG A 646 7.28 40.18 -24.67
C ARG A 646 7.29 38.70 -24.28
N PRO A 647 7.55 37.79 -25.23
CA PRO A 647 7.87 36.40 -24.91
C PRO A 647 9.00 36.31 -23.88
N GLY A 648 8.92 35.36 -22.95
CA GLY A 648 9.95 35.16 -21.91
C GLY A 648 9.96 36.21 -20.81
N HIS A 649 8.95 37.09 -20.72
CA HIS A 649 8.84 38.10 -19.66
C HIS A 649 7.41 38.18 -19.12
N ARG A 650 7.26 38.23 -17.80
CA ARG A 650 5.96 38.53 -17.19
C ARG A 650 5.75 40.04 -17.16
N THR A 651 4.76 40.50 -17.91
CA THR A 651 4.33 41.91 -17.94
C THR A 651 2.92 42.01 -17.36
N VAL A 652 2.68 42.99 -16.49
CA VAL A 652 1.37 43.31 -15.90
C VAL A 652 0.97 44.71 -16.31
N PHE A 653 -0.19 44.80 -16.97
CA PHE A 653 -0.80 46.05 -17.40
C PHE A 653 -1.82 46.54 -16.37
N ALA A 654 -1.82 47.85 -16.16
CA ALA A 654 -2.87 48.57 -15.47
C ALA A 654 -3.11 49.89 -16.21
N CYS A 655 -4.30 50.45 -16.07
CA CYS A 655 -4.66 51.65 -16.79
C CYS A 655 -5.65 52.50 -16.00
N SER A 656 -5.51 53.82 -16.11
CA SER A 656 -6.43 54.77 -15.50
C SER A 656 -7.80 54.74 -16.18
N ALA A 657 -8.82 55.22 -15.48
CA ALA A 657 -10.16 55.37 -16.03
C ALA A 657 -10.25 56.44 -17.15
N ALA A 658 -9.18 57.22 -17.39
CA ALA A 658 -9.14 58.22 -18.44
C ALA A 658 -9.01 57.61 -19.86
N LEU A 659 -8.58 56.35 -19.95
CA LEU A 659 -8.53 55.58 -21.20
C LEU A 659 -9.59 54.48 -21.18
N ARG A 660 -10.35 54.38 -22.26
CA ARG A 660 -11.27 53.25 -22.46
C ARG A 660 -10.48 52.04 -22.91
N HIS A 661 -10.52 50.98 -22.10
CA HIS A 661 -9.68 49.81 -22.31
C HIS A 661 -10.34 48.55 -21.76
N THR A 662 -9.83 47.41 -22.22
CA THR A 662 -10.05 46.10 -21.61
C THR A 662 -8.70 45.46 -21.29
N LEU A 663 -8.61 44.78 -20.14
CA LEU A 663 -7.45 44.00 -19.75
C LEU A 663 -7.78 42.52 -19.89
N SER A 664 -6.82 41.70 -20.28
CA SER A 664 -6.97 40.25 -20.17
C SER A 664 -7.04 39.80 -18.69
N PRO A 665 -7.62 38.63 -18.37
CA PRO A 665 -7.77 38.15 -16.99
C PRO A 665 -6.46 38.13 -16.19
N GLU A 666 -5.37 37.68 -16.81
CA GLU A 666 -4.01 37.63 -16.28
C GLU A 666 -3.24 38.95 -16.44
N ARG A 667 -3.91 40.00 -16.93
CA ARG A 667 -3.39 41.35 -17.16
C ARG A 667 -2.09 41.41 -17.95
N SER A 668 -1.86 40.45 -18.84
CA SER A 668 -0.67 40.40 -19.71
C SER A 668 -0.84 41.18 -21.01
N SER A 669 -2.07 41.64 -21.28
CA SER A 669 -2.38 42.49 -22.43
C SER A 669 -3.43 43.54 -22.09
N ILE A 670 -3.36 44.67 -22.80
CA ILE A 670 -4.32 45.76 -22.75
C ILE A 670 -4.81 46.06 -24.16
N THR A 671 -6.13 46.14 -24.34
CA THR A 671 -6.74 46.56 -25.61
C THR A 671 -7.40 47.91 -25.41
N ILE A 672 -6.93 48.91 -26.15
CA ILE A 672 -7.54 50.24 -26.16
C ILE A 672 -8.78 50.21 -27.06
N SER A 673 -9.89 50.81 -26.61
CA SER A 673 -11.17 50.71 -27.31
C SER A 673 -11.18 51.38 -28.69
N SER A 674 -10.44 52.46 -28.89
CA SER A 674 -10.35 53.16 -30.16
C SER A 674 -9.01 53.88 -30.34
N GLY A 675 -8.52 53.97 -31.58
CA GLY A 675 -7.36 54.80 -31.91
C GLY A 675 -7.57 56.29 -31.61
N ALA A 676 -8.83 56.76 -31.55
CA ALA A 676 -9.14 58.12 -31.16
C ALA A 676 -8.81 58.41 -29.67
N ASP A 677 -8.78 57.39 -28.81
CA ASP A 677 -8.49 57.57 -27.38
C ASP A 677 -7.01 57.87 -27.10
N VAL A 678 -6.12 57.56 -28.06
CA VAL A 678 -4.66 57.83 -27.96
C VAL A 678 -4.19 59.06 -28.73
N ILE A 679 -5.09 59.75 -29.45
CA ILE A 679 -4.77 60.91 -30.29
C ILE A 679 -5.22 62.20 -29.59
N GLN A 680 -4.47 63.29 -29.76
CA GLN A 680 -4.75 64.62 -29.17
C GLN A 680 -4.87 64.66 -27.64
N ARG A 681 -4.27 63.69 -26.95
CA ARG A 681 -4.16 63.62 -25.49
C ARG A 681 -2.76 63.17 -25.12
N TRP A 682 -2.33 63.53 -23.91
CA TRP A 682 -1.08 63.03 -23.35
C TRP A 682 -1.31 61.62 -22.83
N ILE A 683 -0.53 60.66 -23.34
CA ILE A 683 -0.50 59.28 -22.88
C ILE A 683 0.75 59.12 -22.03
N ASN A 684 0.55 59.03 -20.73
CA ASN A 684 1.59 58.92 -19.73
C ASN A 684 1.72 57.45 -19.34
N VAL A 685 2.90 56.88 -19.52
CA VAL A 685 3.17 55.47 -19.22
C VAL A 685 4.21 55.41 -18.12
N LEU A 686 3.78 54.89 -16.97
CA LEU A 686 4.69 54.56 -15.89
C LEU A 686 5.20 53.13 -16.06
N ARG A 687 6.52 52.96 -16.02
CA ARG A 687 7.20 51.67 -16.14
C ARG A 687 7.98 51.39 -14.86
N PHE A 688 7.70 50.25 -14.26
CA PHE A 688 8.40 49.75 -13.07
C PHE A 688 8.74 48.27 -13.25
N GLU A 689 9.81 47.83 -12.62
CA GLU A 689 10.12 46.42 -12.49
C GLU A 689 9.96 46.03 -11.02
N LEU A 690 9.05 45.09 -10.76
CA LEU A 690 8.88 44.48 -9.46
C LEU A 690 10.06 43.55 -9.21
N ALA A 691 10.89 43.89 -8.23
CA ALA A 691 12.05 43.10 -7.83
C ALA A 691 11.63 41.94 -6.91
N ARG A 692 10.62 41.18 -7.35
CA ARG A 692 10.06 40.00 -6.67
C ARG A 692 9.82 38.89 -7.67
N ASP A 693 10.04 37.66 -7.20
CA ASP A 693 9.76 36.48 -8.02
C ASP A 693 8.24 36.28 -8.24
N TRP A 694 7.88 35.48 -9.23
CA TRP A 694 6.49 35.27 -9.64
C TRP A 694 5.60 34.69 -8.55
N THR A 695 6.15 33.92 -7.61
CA THR A 695 5.38 33.28 -6.53
C THR A 695 5.15 34.21 -5.35
N TRP A 696 5.80 35.38 -5.32
CA TRP A 696 5.65 36.37 -4.26
C TRP A 696 4.22 36.95 -4.24
N ASP A 697 3.65 36.97 -3.05
CA ASP A 697 2.30 37.43 -2.78
C ASP A 697 2.24 38.25 -1.47
N GLY A 698 2.97 39.38 -1.46
CA GLY A 698 3.01 40.29 -0.33
C GLY A 698 1.98 41.42 -0.38
N LEU A 699 1.35 41.69 -1.53
CA LEU A 699 0.40 42.81 -1.67
C LEU A 699 -0.99 42.48 -1.13
N ALA A 700 -1.63 43.47 -0.49
CA ALA A 700 -3.04 43.41 -0.10
C ALA A 700 -3.98 43.61 -1.30
N GLU A 701 -5.29 43.48 -1.09
CA GLU A 701 -6.29 43.58 -2.17
C GLU A 701 -6.32 44.95 -2.85
N GLU A 702 -5.91 46.00 -2.13
CA GLU A 702 -5.75 47.36 -2.64
C GLU A 702 -4.59 47.45 -3.65
N GLY A 703 -3.61 46.55 -3.56
CA GLY A 703 -2.47 46.45 -4.46
C GLY A 703 -1.55 47.66 -4.38
N ILE A 704 -1.23 48.21 -5.55
CA ILE A 704 -0.39 49.41 -5.68
C ILE A 704 -1.28 50.56 -6.17
N THR A 705 -1.39 51.64 -5.41
CA THR A 705 -2.13 52.85 -5.79
C THR A 705 -1.23 53.80 -6.56
N VAL A 706 -1.77 54.40 -7.62
CA VAL A 706 -1.11 55.44 -8.40
C VAL A 706 -1.91 56.73 -8.23
N GLU A 707 -1.33 57.68 -7.51
CA GLU A 707 -1.87 59.04 -7.35
C GLU A 707 -1.21 59.98 -8.35
N ARG A 708 -2.00 60.88 -8.91
CA ARG A 708 -1.53 61.94 -9.81
C ARG A 708 -1.81 63.28 -9.16
N ARG A 709 -0.77 64.09 -8.99
CA ARG A 709 -0.85 65.48 -8.55
C ARG A 709 -0.67 66.41 -9.75
N VAL A 710 -1.69 67.22 -10.01
CA VAL A 710 -1.72 68.19 -11.11
C VAL A 710 -1.51 69.58 -10.53
N LYS A 711 -0.39 70.21 -10.90
CA LYS A 711 -0.05 71.58 -10.50
C LYS A 711 -0.29 72.53 -11.67
N ARG A 712 -1.00 73.63 -11.39
CA ARG A 712 -1.22 74.72 -12.34
C ARG A 712 -0.75 76.02 -11.73
N PRO A 713 -0.02 76.87 -12.47
CA PRO A 713 0.39 78.18 -11.98
C PRO A 713 -0.81 78.97 -11.42
N GLY A 714 -0.73 79.39 -10.15
CA GLY A 714 -1.77 80.20 -9.49
C GLY A 714 -3.05 79.45 -9.07
N LYS A 715 -3.06 78.11 -9.04
CA LYS A 715 -4.15 77.28 -8.49
C LYS A 715 -3.61 76.29 -7.45
N ASP A 716 -4.49 75.82 -6.58
CA ASP A 716 -4.16 74.75 -5.63
C ASP A 716 -3.85 73.44 -6.36
N ASP A 717 -2.93 72.67 -5.80
CA ASP A 717 -2.56 71.33 -6.28
C ASP A 717 -3.77 70.38 -6.20
N LEU A 718 -4.12 69.76 -7.32
CA LEU A 718 -5.18 68.76 -7.37
C LEU A 718 -4.56 67.36 -7.29
N VAL A 719 -4.87 66.61 -6.23
CA VAL A 719 -4.43 65.22 -6.07
C VAL A 719 -5.61 64.29 -6.40
N GLU A 720 -5.43 63.42 -7.40
CA GLU A 720 -6.43 62.45 -7.85
C GLU A 720 -5.84 61.03 -7.81
N LEU A 721 -6.66 60.03 -7.47
CA LEU A 721 -6.30 58.64 -7.70
C LEU A 721 -6.38 58.35 -9.21
N ALA A 722 -5.25 58.15 -9.87
CA ALA A 722 -5.21 57.80 -11.29
C ALA A 722 -5.67 56.35 -11.51
N GLY A 723 -5.31 55.43 -10.60
CA GLY A 723 -5.75 54.04 -10.67
C GLY A 723 -5.06 53.13 -9.67
N THR A 724 -5.35 51.83 -9.77
CA THR A 724 -4.75 50.78 -8.94
C THR A 724 -4.17 49.66 -9.82
N ILE A 725 -3.01 49.16 -9.42
CA ILE A 725 -2.33 48.04 -10.05
C ILE A 725 -2.50 46.83 -9.13
N ARG A 726 -3.15 45.79 -9.66
CA ARG A 726 -3.29 44.49 -8.99
C ARG A 726 -2.44 43.47 -9.71
N LEU A 727 -1.68 42.69 -8.95
CA LEU A 727 -0.92 41.57 -9.50
C LEU A 727 -1.84 40.35 -9.56
N PRO A 728 -2.12 39.81 -10.76
CA PRO A 728 -2.93 38.60 -10.89
C PRO A 728 -2.12 37.36 -10.49
N HIS A 729 -2.80 36.38 -9.88
CA HIS A 729 -2.23 35.06 -9.58
C HIS A 729 -2.17 34.13 -10.81
N ALA A 730 -1.95 34.71 -11.98
CA ALA A 730 -1.89 34.00 -13.26
C ALA A 730 -0.76 34.56 -14.13
N VAL A 731 -0.31 33.76 -15.10
CA VAL A 731 0.72 34.10 -16.07
C VAL A 731 0.26 33.73 -17.48
N ALA A 732 0.65 34.54 -18.47
CA ALA A 732 0.30 34.29 -19.86
C ALA A 732 1.24 33.27 -20.52
N PRO A 733 0.75 32.46 -21.50
CA PRO A 733 1.57 31.49 -22.22
C PRO A 733 2.82 32.09 -22.87
N ALA A 734 2.76 33.35 -23.34
CA ALA A 734 3.91 34.03 -23.92
C ALA A 734 5.07 34.19 -22.92
N ALA A 735 4.78 34.45 -21.64
CA ALA A 735 5.81 34.64 -20.62
C ALA A 735 6.56 33.34 -20.29
N ILE A 736 5.94 32.17 -20.49
CA ILE A 736 6.55 30.86 -20.24
C ILE A 736 7.17 30.20 -21.48
N SER A 737 7.07 30.84 -22.65
CA SER A 737 7.54 30.29 -23.92
C SER A 737 9.02 29.87 -23.93
N GLU A 738 9.86 30.52 -23.12
CA GLU A 738 11.29 30.22 -23.01
C GLU A 738 11.65 29.19 -21.91
N LEU A 739 10.67 28.74 -21.12
CA LEU A 739 10.91 27.90 -19.94
C LEU A 739 11.05 26.39 -20.25
N SER A 740 10.71 25.92 -21.46
CA SER A 740 10.85 24.51 -21.87
C SER A 740 10.31 23.48 -20.85
N ASN A 741 9.20 23.79 -20.16
CA ASN A 741 8.64 22.99 -19.06
C ASN A 741 9.57 22.76 -17.86
N ASP A 742 10.59 23.60 -17.66
CA ASP A 742 11.51 23.51 -16.52
C ASP A 742 10.83 24.02 -15.23
N PRO A 743 10.60 23.15 -14.22
CA PRO A 743 9.91 23.51 -12.99
C PRO A 743 10.81 24.24 -11.98
N ASN A 744 12.03 24.62 -12.33
CA ASN A 744 12.92 25.31 -11.41
C ASN A 744 12.45 26.75 -11.11
N PRO A 745 12.03 27.06 -9.87
CA PRO A 745 11.52 28.38 -9.51
C PRO A 745 12.62 29.46 -9.45
N ARG A 746 13.91 29.09 -9.52
CA ARG A 746 15.06 30.01 -9.47
C ARG A 746 15.49 30.55 -10.83
N LYS A 747 14.76 30.23 -11.91
CA LYS A 747 15.10 30.73 -13.24
C LYS A 747 15.03 32.25 -13.27
N PRO A 748 15.98 32.94 -13.94
CA PRO A 748 16.01 34.40 -14.02
C PRO A 748 14.67 35.02 -14.48
N VAL A 749 14.01 34.40 -15.47
CA VAL A 749 12.69 34.85 -15.96
C VAL A 749 11.60 34.91 -14.88
N ARG A 750 11.68 34.04 -13.86
CA ARG A 750 10.73 34.00 -12.75
C ARG A 750 11.06 34.99 -11.63
N GLN A 751 12.20 35.69 -11.66
CA GLN A 751 12.67 36.54 -10.55
C GLN A 751 12.20 38.01 -10.62
N SER A 752 11.52 38.41 -11.69
CA SER A 752 10.95 39.76 -11.78
C SER A 752 9.64 39.82 -12.57
N THR A 753 8.91 40.93 -12.41
CA THR A 753 7.68 41.23 -13.16
C THR A 753 7.71 42.68 -13.63
N GLU A 754 7.55 42.90 -14.92
CA GLU A 754 7.43 44.23 -15.50
C GLU A 754 6.02 44.77 -15.31
N ILE A 755 5.89 46.02 -14.86
CA ILE A 755 4.61 46.69 -14.62
C ILE A 755 4.54 47.93 -15.50
N LEU A 756 3.45 48.03 -16.27
CA LEU A 756 3.14 49.19 -17.10
C LEU A 756 1.79 49.77 -16.72
N PHE A 757 1.79 51.02 -16.26
CA PHE A 757 0.57 51.76 -15.95
C PHE A 757 0.34 52.86 -16.98
N PHE A 758 -0.76 52.76 -17.71
CA PHE A 758 -1.19 53.74 -18.71
C PHE A 758 -2.13 54.76 -18.10
N ASP A 759 -1.88 56.04 -18.36
CA ASP A 759 -2.78 57.12 -18.01
C ASP A 759 -2.98 58.04 -19.22
N ALA A 760 -4.17 58.63 -19.33
CA ALA A 760 -4.40 59.72 -20.26
C ALA A 760 -4.71 61.01 -19.52
N PHE A 761 -4.15 62.09 -20.03
CA PHE A 761 -4.43 63.43 -19.56
C PHE A 761 -4.81 64.32 -20.74
N ASP A 762 -6.03 64.85 -20.70
CA ASP A 762 -6.48 65.88 -21.63
C ASP A 762 -6.26 67.25 -20.97
N PRO A 763 -5.35 68.08 -21.51
CA PRO A 763 -5.05 69.39 -20.95
C PRO A 763 -6.17 70.41 -21.20
N LYS A 764 -7.15 70.09 -22.06
CA LYS A 764 -8.29 70.97 -22.33
C LYS A 764 -9.13 71.13 -21.07
N PRO A 765 -9.62 72.34 -20.75
CA PRO A 765 -10.48 72.52 -19.59
C PRO A 765 -11.77 71.71 -19.77
N LYS A 766 -12.29 71.12 -18.69
CA LYS A 766 -13.63 70.51 -18.72
C LYS A 766 -14.64 71.59 -19.15
N PRO A 767 -15.63 71.26 -20.01
CA PRO A 767 -16.65 72.22 -20.40
C PRO A 767 -17.28 72.85 -19.17
N ASN A 768 -17.56 74.16 -19.21
CA ASN A 768 -18.29 74.83 -18.14
C ASN A 768 -19.58 74.04 -17.83
N PRO A 769 -19.99 73.90 -16.55
CA PRO A 769 -21.33 73.41 -16.24
C PRO A 769 -22.37 74.28 -16.96
N PRO A 770 -23.58 73.75 -17.26
CA PRO A 770 -24.62 74.51 -17.93
C PRO A 770 -24.81 75.87 -17.23
N PRO A 771 -24.82 76.99 -17.97
CA PRO A 771 -24.78 78.32 -17.37
C PRO A 771 -25.97 78.49 -16.43
N GLN A 772 -25.71 78.90 -15.19
CA GLN A 772 -26.77 79.43 -14.33
C GLN A 772 -27.31 80.72 -15.00
N PRO A 773 -28.62 80.95 -15.01
CA PRO A 773 -29.17 82.17 -15.59
C PRO A 773 -28.53 83.40 -14.91
N ASN A 774 -27.86 84.23 -15.71
CA ASN A 774 -27.13 85.47 -15.35
C ASN A 774 -25.68 85.37 -14.83
N ALA A 775 -25.00 84.22 -14.94
CA ALA A 775 -23.55 84.17 -14.72
C ALA A 775 -22.78 84.48 -16.02
N PRO A 776 -21.75 85.38 -16.01
CA PRO A 776 -20.91 85.58 -17.18
C PRO A 776 -20.18 84.30 -17.57
N LEU A 777 -20.15 83.98 -18.87
CA LEU A 777 -19.36 82.88 -19.43
C LEU A 777 -17.88 83.11 -19.07
N LYS A 778 -17.33 82.31 -18.14
CA LYS A 778 -15.89 82.29 -17.89
C LYS A 778 -15.18 81.79 -19.16
N PRO A 779 -14.18 82.51 -19.69
CA PRO A 779 -13.33 82.00 -20.75
C PRO A 779 -12.71 80.67 -20.33
N LEU A 780 -12.59 79.74 -21.29
CA LEU A 780 -11.79 78.53 -21.11
C LEU A 780 -10.32 78.97 -20.98
N GLU A 781 -9.82 79.08 -19.75
CA GLU A 781 -8.39 79.32 -19.50
C GLU A 781 -7.61 78.06 -19.90
N PHE A 782 -6.90 78.14 -21.03
CA PHE A 782 -5.87 77.18 -21.36
C PHE A 782 -4.63 77.50 -20.52
N PRO A 783 -4.22 76.64 -19.58
CA PRO A 783 -3.03 76.88 -18.78
C PRO A 783 -1.79 76.82 -19.68
N ALA A 784 -0.88 77.79 -19.53
CA ALA A 784 0.39 77.84 -20.28
C ALA A 784 1.38 76.73 -19.86
N GLU A 785 1.26 76.23 -18.62
CA GLU A 785 2.06 75.14 -18.08
C GLU A 785 1.19 74.28 -17.15
N ILE A 786 1.31 72.96 -17.28
CA ILE A 786 0.76 71.99 -16.33
C ILE A 786 1.92 71.06 -15.93
N THR A 787 2.15 70.90 -14.63
CA THR A 787 3.07 69.87 -14.12
C THR A 787 2.26 68.70 -13.57
N ILE A 788 2.61 67.50 -13.99
CA ILE A 788 2.01 66.26 -13.51
C ILE A 788 3.07 65.48 -12.72
N GLU A 789 2.75 65.16 -11.47
CA GLU A 789 3.58 64.31 -10.62
C GLU A 789 2.83 63.03 -10.29
N TYR A 790 3.48 61.87 -10.47
CA TYR A 790 2.92 60.59 -10.06
C TYR A 790 3.55 60.13 -8.74
N LYS A 791 2.71 59.62 -7.84
CA LYS A 791 3.13 58.99 -6.59
C LYS A 791 2.56 57.58 -6.54
N VAL A 792 3.43 56.61 -6.28
CA VAL A 792 3.08 55.20 -6.18
C VAL A 792 3.17 54.77 -4.72
N ALA A 793 2.14 54.12 -4.19
CA ALA A 793 2.14 53.56 -2.85
C ALA A 793 1.65 52.10 -2.88
N SER A 794 2.23 51.25 -2.06
CA SER A 794 1.93 49.81 -2.04
C SER A 794 1.27 49.44 -0.71
N ALA A 795 0.16 48.71 -0.78
CA ALA A 795 -0.50 48.12 0.38
C ALA A 795 -0.05 46.67 0.54
N TYR A 796 0.34 46.28 1.77
CA TYR A 796 0.88 44.95 2.06
C TYR A 796 -0.10 44.13 2.91
N LYS A 797 -0.06 42.81 2.73
CA LYS A 797 -0.80 41.86 3.58
C LYS A 797 -0.21 41.83 4.99
N GLY A 798 -1.06 42.05 6.00
CA GLY A 798 -0.67 42.04 7.41
C GLY A 798 0.01 43.33 7.86
N ASN A 799 0.48 43.37 9.11
CA ASN A 799 1.18 44.52 9.68
C ASN A 799 2.65 44.53 9.24
N VAL A 800 2.90 44.75 7.95
CA VAL A 800 4.24 45.08 7.46
C VAL A 800 4.48 46.56 7.77
N PRO A 801 5.49 46.92 8.57
CA PRO A 801 5.80 48.32 8.82
C PRO A 801 6.00 49.01 7.47
N PRO A 802 5.37 50.17 7.21
CA PRO A 802 5.77 50.98 6.07
C PRO A 802 7.27 51.18 6.19
N SER A 803 8.02 51.06 5.09
CA SER A 803 9.47 51.25 5.12
C SER A 803 9.78 52.51 5.91
N GLN A 804 10.33 52.38 7.12
CA GLN A 804 10.77 53.53 7.87
C GLN A 804 11.90 54.13 7.04
N ALA A 805 11.64 55.29 6.43
CA ALA A 805 12.72 56.21 6.18
C ALA A 805 13.32 56.50 7.56
N ASN A 806 14.57 56.10 7.79
CA ASN A 806 15.29 56.30 9.05
C ASN A 806 15.16 57.76 9.50
N ASN A 807 14.34 58.01 10.52
CA ASN A 807 14.36 59.27 11.28
C ASN A 807 15.49 59.14 12.32
N GLY A 808 16.66 59.65 11.98
CA GLY A 808 17.75 59.81 12.93
C GLY A 808 17.61 61.12 13.69
N GLU A 809 17.21 61.04 14.96
CA GLU A 809 17.46 62.08 15.96
C GLU A 809 18.98 62.27 16.14
N HIS A 810 19.44 63.51 16.29
CA HIS A 810 20.77 63.80 16.84
C HIS A 810 20.68 64.87 17.95
N PRO A 811 21.34 64.65 19.12
CA PRO A 811 21.39 65.61 20.21
C PRO A 811 22.50 66.65 20.03
N ALA A 812 22.45 67.67 20.89
CA ALA A 812 23.13 68.96 20.77
C ALA A 812 24.62 69.03 21.20
N ALA A 813 25.27 70.07 20.65
CA ALA A 813 26.29 70.98 21.23
C ALA A 813 27.80 70.62 21.24
N GLY A 814 28.63 71.57 20.77
CA GLY A 814 30.03 71.74 21.25
C GLY A 814 31.11 72.36 20.33
N TYR A 815 31.12 73.69 20.19
CA TYR A 815 32.27 74.63 20.09
C TYR A 815 33.38 74.60 18.98
N TYR A 816 33.60 75.81 18.41
CA TYR A 816 34.58 76.39 17.43
C TYR A 816 36.02 76.63 18.02
N PRO A 817 37.07 77.21 17.34
CA PRO A 817 37.14 78.00 16.07
C PRO A 817 38.38 77.85 15.13
N SER A 818 38.29 78.37 13.88
CA SER A 818 39.18 79.40 13.26
C SER A 818 39.33 79.29 11.72
N GLY A 819 39.19 80.43 11.01
CA GLY A 819 39.74 80.65 9.65
C GLY A 819 38.76 80.93 8.49
N ALA A 820 38.39 82.21 8.33
CA ALA A 820 37.60 82.86 7.25
C ALA A 820 38.07 82.60 5.79
N SER A 821 37.36 82.82 4.67
CA SER A 821 35.98 83.25 4.32
C SER A 821 35.83 83.20 2.78
N ALA A 822 34.67 82.81 2.23
CA ALA A 822 33.96 83.49 1.13
C ALA A 822 32.60 82.79 0.86
N GLN A 823 31.54 83.62 0.76
CA GLN A 823 30.11 83.28 0.60
C GLN A 823 29.84 82.57 -0.75
N ILE A 824 28.77 81.80 -0.99
CA ILE A 824 27.32 82.01 -0.73
C ILE A 824 26.63 80.63 -0.56
N GLY A 825 25.83 80.46 0.50
CA GLY A 825 25.08 79.23 0.86
C GLY A 825 23.83 78.98 0.00
N PHE A 826 23.03 77.91 0.15
CA PHE A 826 22.89 76.81 1.11
C PHE A 826 22.49 75.57 0.27
N GLY A 827 22.98 74.36 0.53
CA GLY A 827 22.38 73.48 1.53
C GLY A 827 21.74 72.26 0.85
N TRP A 828 22.53 71.20 0.70
CA TRP A 828 22.06 69.89 0.26
C TRP A 828 21.30 69.20 1.39
N HIS A 829 20.03 68.83 1.16
CA HIS A 829 19.40 67.63 1.72
C HIS A 829 18.20 67.25 0.85
N ARG A 830 18.34 66.15 0.10
CA ARG A 830 17.31 65.60 -0.80
C ARG A 830 16.54 64.48 -0.09
N PRO A 831 15.21 64.51 -0.04
CA PRO A 831 14.38 63.32 0.15
C PRO A 831 14.24 62.54 -1.17
N PHE A 832 14.33 61.21 -1.14
CA PHE A 832 13.99 60.35 -2.28
C PHE A 832 12.47 60.22 -2.39
N ALA A 833 11.87 61.14 -3.14
CA ALA A 833 10.67 60.85 -3.92
C ALA A 833 11.15 60.53 -5.35
N ILE A 834 10.53 59.58 -6.05
CA ILE A 834 10.67 59.53 -7.51
C ILE A 834 9.89 60.74 -8.03
N HIS A 835 10.55 61.90 -8.08
CA HIS A 835 10.05 63.08 -8.76
C HIS A 835 10.49 62.99 -10.22
N SER A 836 9.69 62.32 -11.05
CA SER A 836 9.71 62.52 -12.50
C SER A 836 8.67 63.57 -12.83
N GLY A 837 9.02 64.84 -12.62
CA GLY A 837 8.21 65.95 -13.12
C GLY A 837 8.62 66.24 -14.55
N GLU A 838 7.78 65.92 -15.54
CA GLU A 838 7.91 66.48 -16.88
C GLU A 838 7.14 67.80 -16.94
N ARG A 839 7.82 68.85 -17.44
CA ARG A 839 7.18 70.13 -17.78
C ARG A 839 6.60 70.04 -19.18
N LEU A 840 5.28 70.06 -19.29
CA LEU A 840 4.59 70.10 -20.57
C LEU A 840 4.39 71.57 -20.96
N PHE A 841 5.07 72.01 -22.02
CA PHE A 841 4.87 73.33 -22.62
C PHE A 841 3.77 73.25 -23.67
N PHE A 842 2.77 74.13 -23.59
CA PHE A 842 1.73 74.30 -24.59
C PHE A 842 2.14 75.41 -25.55
N TYR A 843 2.26 75.10 -26.85
CA TYR A 843 2.27 76.08 -27.93
C TYR A 843 0.96 76.01 -28.72
#